data_AF-A0A835WXK6-F1
#
_entry.id   AF-A0A835WXK6-F1
#
_cell.length_a   1.000
_cell.length_b   1.000
_cell.length_c   1.000
_cell.angle_alpha   90.00
_cell.angle_beta   90.00
_cell.angle_gamma   90.00
#
_symmetry.space_group_name_H-M   'P 1'
#
loop_
_entity.id
_entity.type
_entity.pdbx_description
1 polymer ?
#
loop_
_entity_poly.entity_id
_entity_poly.type
_entity_poly.pdbx_seq_one_letter_code
_entity_poly.pdbx_strand_id
1 'polypeptide(L)'
;MGGMILLFEGIRRGIERRELQEAVKYGRQERANPGRDGQVRWRYTHKGVVYITDETSRHEITSWRLNDAPDAPPAATIGSAAGGATAHMILVVDHSGSMRKDDVPGYGSRTAAVYDCLARDLVEPQLKLEGGSIMEVSLIQMQNQAEVVLRRSAPTPDLLEYLNSLKQRGGAVARSHGNYLPALDAALDLMRDDATQQKQLFLVFLSDGAPSDHTTMACAHGYQVWQNQGMGGGLVGDGSGQQRRRGGKAQLVECPFSIAGNEAAGGGGGGSSCRGLIVKSLHQKCLDRIRTMGDLLGRDRVSVNTVAFGPAAEDFTLLRRMSKVLPRGSFQNRGLSANCLRTAFTSLTSSLISLRTEARAGGGGGGGPGLTLRTDLPAMGQLQEYNEHELLANGVSFDIYVGDRFRSKCRYARNGMMLPVELRQPCTYRERFPDAQYGVAHARVSFSEGGERVVFQCTEVVSVDGGATAYAVGPRLVAKQSRHEESLYDRKFNRTFCRMQSEAAELAALFNRRLGRGPAWQVYFLPCHVYTIVDDYYTYAEDGVMEILVEQELEGRYIKWNNNAGGVGQLRLGGDSTTALGAIAEDEKDAGAASEKEEEEQASIDDVPQAFSHFTWDCTEEKKLVCDLQGVWNASDGFTLTDPVIHYVRGSRRNGATDKGLAGAKKFFATHTCNALCRELGLRRGPGQARTTAY
;
A
#
# COMPACT_ATOMS: atom_id res chain seq x y z
N MET A 1 -13.66 41.64 41.60
CA MET A 1 -13.12 42.72 40.75
C MET A 1 -11.62 42.47 40.65
N GLY A 2 -11.02 42.09 39.54
CA GLY A 2 -11.30 42.36 38.13
C GLY A 2 -10.02 42.98 37.56
N GLY A 3 -9.37 42.33 36.58
CA GLY A 3 -8.17 42.90 35.96
C GLY A 3 -7.19 41.92 35.31
N MET A 4 -7.72 41.08 34.43
CA MET A 4 -7.10 40.38 33.30
C MET A 4 -5.70 40.89 32.87
N ILE A 5 -4.65 40.07 33.08
CA ILE A 5 -3.31 40.25 32.50
C ILE A 5 -3.31 39.55 31.13
N LEU A 6 -3.32 40.33 30.05
CA LEU A 6 -3.06 39.84 28.69
C LEU A 6 -1.53 39.84 28.46
N LEU A 7 -0.92 38.66 28.56
CA LEU A 7 0.39 38.39 28.00
C LEU A 7 0.27 38.36 26.47
N PHE A 8 0.72 39.42 25.80
CA PHE A 8 1.05 39.38 24.38
C PHE A 8 2.43 38.71 24.23
N GLU A 9 2.44 37.39 24.05
CA GLU A 9 3.62 36.71 23.52
C GLU A 9 3.73 37.02 22.02
N GLY A 10 4.56 38.01 21.69
CA GLY A 10 5.06 38.18 20.34
C GLY A 10 5.86 36.94 19.93
N ILE A 11 5.45 36.32 18.84
CA ILE A 11 6.10 35.18 18.17
C ILE A 11 7.56 35.56 17.91
N ARG A 12 8.47 35.16 18.80
CA ARG A 12 9.91 35.14 18.52
C ARG A 12 10.15 34.00 17.55
N ARG A 13 10.36 34.31 16.27
CA ARG A 13 10.87 33.33 15.30
C ARG A 13 12.24 32.86 15.81
N GLY A 14 12.38 31.58 16.10
CA GLY A 14 13.64 30.96 16.49
C GLY A 14 14.61 30.86 15.32
N ILE A 15 15.11 32.01 14.85
CA ILE A 15 16.24 32.08 13.92
C ILE A 15 17.52 31.94 14.76
N GLU A 16 18.48 31.14 14.29
CA GLU A 16 19.74 30.97 15.02
C GLU A 16 20.42 32.34 15.20
N ARG A 17 20.84 32.65 16.44
CA ARG A 17 21.56 33.88 16.82
C ARG A 17 22.74 34.20 15.89
N ARG A 18 23.28 33.18 15.22
CA ARG A 18 24.37 33.23 14.26
C ARG A 18 24.00 33.96 12.95
N GLU A 19 22.78 33.80 12.43
CA GLU A 19 22.34 34.45 11.19
C GLU A 19 22.10 35.95 11.37
N LEU A 20 21.51 36.35 12.50
CA LEU A 20 21.38 37.77 12.85
C LEU A 20 22.75 38.41 13.08
N GLN A 21 23.68 37.71 13.74
CA GLN A 21 25.05 38.19 13.91
C GLN A 21 25.78 38.35 12.55
N GLU A 22 25.58 37.43 11.61
CA GLU A 22 26.09 37.58 10.25
C GLU A 22 25.45 38.76 9.52
N ALA A 23 24.14 38.96 9.62
CA ALA A 23 23.45 40.07 8.98
C ALA A 23 23.85 41.43 9.57
N VAL A 24 24.07 41.52 10.88
CA VAL A 24 24.57 42.75 11.54
C VAL A 24 26.03 43.03 11.16
N LYS A 25 26.84 41.98 10.95
CA LYS A 25 28.27 42.11 10.65
C LYS A 25 28.57 42.33 9.15
N TYR A 26 27.78 41.73 8.26
CA TYR A 26 28.05 41.67 6.82
C TYR A 26 26.86 42.12 5.95
N GLY A 27 25.71 42.45 6.55
CA GLY A 27 24.53 42.94 5.85
C GLY A 27 24.57 44.45 5.59
N ARG A 28 23.75 44.89 4.63
CA ARG A 28 23.55 46.31 4.33
C ARG A 28 22.63 46.93 5.38
N GLN A 29 23.18 47.82 6.21
CA GLN A 29 22.45 48.50 7.29
C GLN A 29 21.80 49.81 6.80
N GLU A 30 20.51 49.98 7.10
CA GLU A 30 19.72 51.17 6.80
C GLU A 30 18.79 51.50 7.97
N ARG A 31 18.26 52.73 8.01
CA ARG A 31 17.31 53.12 9.07
C ARG A 31 15.93 52.52 8.77
N ALA A 32 15.36 51.81 9.75
CA ALA A 32 13.99 51.31 9.66
C ALA A 32 13.00 52.38 10.15
N ASN A 33 11.72 52.21 9.83
CA ASN A 33 10.67 53.05 10.41
C ASN A 33 10.67 52.88 11.95
N PRO A 34 10.58 53.98 12.71
CA PRO A 34 10.56 53.89 14.17
C PRO A 34 9.34 53.09 14.67
N GLY A 35 9.47 52.51 15.86
CA GLY A 35 8.35 51.81 16.50
C GLY A 35 7.17 52.75 16.77
N ARG A 36 6.00 52.19 17.11
CA ARG A 36 4.80 52.99 17.47
C ARG A 36 5.06 54.01 18.59
N ASP A 37 6.04 53.73 19.44
CA ASP A 37 6.46 54.59 20.56
C ASP A 37 7.69 55.46 20.22
N GLY A 38 8.05 55.61 18.94
CA GLY A 38 9.17 56.43 18.48
C GLY A 38 10.56 55.78 18.58
N GLN A 39 10.66 54.54 19.06
CA GLN A 39 11.94 53.84 19.25
C GLN A 39 12.71 53.66 17.93
N VAL A 40 14.02 53.92 17.97
CA VAL A 40 14.92 53.77 16.82
C VAL A 40 15.08 52.30 16.47
N ARG A 41 15.02 51.99 15.18
CA ARG A 41 15.14 50.62 14.65
C ARG A 41 16.09 50.58 13.47
N TRP A 42 16.80 49.47 13.34
CA TRP A 42 17.73 49.24 12.23
C TRP A 42 17.18 48.19 11.28
N ARG A 43 17.39 48.40 9.99
CA ARG A 43 17.10 47.45 8.92
C ARG A 43 18.43 46.89 8.40
N TYR A 44 18.60 45.57 8.43
CA TYR A 44 19.73 44.88 7.82
C TYR A 44 19.27 44.02 6.67
N THR A 45 19.83 44.18 5.48
CA THR A 45 19.56 43.28 4.35
C THR A 45 20.79 42.42 4.09
N HIS A 46 20.68 41.11 4.27
CA HIS A 46 21.76 40.16 4.06
C HIS A 46 21.23 38.85 3.45
N LYS A 47 21.88 38.34 2.40
CA LYS A 47 21.50 37.09 1.69
C LYS A 47 20.01 37.03 1.29
N GLY A 48 19.45 38.16 0.87
CA GLY A 48 18.05 38.26 0.42
C GLY A 48 17.01 38.31 1.55
N VAL A 49 17.44 38.37 2.82
CA VAL A 49 16.58 38.56 4.01
C VAL A 49 16.78 39.97 4.55
N VAL A 50 15.68 40.63 4.89
CA VAL A 50 15.58 41.89 5.62
C VAL A 50 15.30 41.58 7.07
N TYR A 51 16.14 42.07 7.98
CA TYR A 51 15.98 42.01 9.43
C TYR A 51 15.68 43.41 9.96
N ILE A 52 14.70 43.53 10.84
CA ILE A 52 14.45 44.73 11.64
C ILE A 52 14.84 44.43 13.07
N THR A 53 15.75 45.22 13.61
CA THR A 53 16.23 45.08 14.99
C THR A 53 15.89 46.30 15.83
N ASP A 54 16.03 46.15 17.14
CA ASP A 54 16.06 47.27 18.08
C ASP A 54 17.26 48.21 17.82
N GLU A 55 17.33 49.31 18.57
CA GLU A 55 18.39 50.31 18.46
C GLU A 55 19.80 49.77 18.73
N THR A 56 19.90 48.64 19.46
CA THR A 56 21.16 48.01 19.84
C THR A 56 21.66 47.01 18.79
N SER A 57 20.82 46.66 17.82
CA SER A 57 21.05 45.60 16.83
C SER A 57 21.33 44.22 17.44
N ARG A 58 20.94 44.01 18.71
CA ARG A 58 21.13 42.73 19.42
C ARG A 58 19.88 41.87 19.44
N HIS A 59 18.71 42.48 19.28
CA HIS A 59 17.44 41.76 19.26
C HIS A 59 16.69 42.02 17.96
N GLU A 60 16.33 40.93 17.29
CA GLU A 60 15.44 40.95 16.15
C GLU A 60 14.01 41.27 16.61
N ILE A 61 13.38 42.22 15.92
CA ILE A 61 11.96 42.57 16.05
C ILE A 61 11.14 41.78 15.02
N THR A 62 11.60 41.74 13.75
CA THR A 62 10.95 40.99 12.67
C THR A 62 11.89 40.83 11.46
N SER A 63 11.63 39.86 10.58
CA SER A 63 12.40 39.65 9.35
C SER A 63 11.54 39.11 8.20
N TRP A 64 11.92 39.40 6.94
CA TRP A 64 11.26 38.94 5.71
C TRP A 64 12.22 38.90 4.52
N ARG A 65 11.95 38.13 3.46
CA ARG A 65 12.82 38.07 2.25
C ARG A 65 12.40 39.09 1.18
N LEU A 66 13.37 39.68 0.48
CA LEU A 66 13.16 40.61 -0.63
C LEU A 66 13.12 39.85 -1.96
N ASN A 67 11.90 39.54 -2.44
CA ASN A 67 11.39 39.81 -3.78
C ASN A 67 10.20 38.88 -4.10
N ASP A 68 9.07 39.53 -4.34
CA ASP A 68 7.90 39.00 -5.02
C ASP A 68 8.21 38.83 -6.51
N ALA A 69 8.02 37.62 -7.04
CA ALA A 69 8.07 37.34 -8.47
C ALA A 69 6.65 37.37 -9.06
N PRO A 70 6.45 37.79 -10.33
CA PRO A 70 5.14 37.97 -10.94
C PRO A 70 4.29 36.68 -11.04
N ASP A 71 2.97 36.88 -10.90
CA ASP A 71 1.88 35.89 -10.73
C ASP A 71 1.55 34.99 -11.95
N ALA A 72 2.52 34.67 -12.80
CA ALA A 72 2.32 33.66 -13.84
C ALA A 72 3.53 32.72 -13.94
N PRO A 73 3.33 31.39 -14.03
CA PRO A 73 4.41 30.50 -14.41
C PRO A 73 4.90 30.92 -15.81
N PRO A 74 6.21 31.16 -16.02
CA PRO A 74 6.72 31.18 -17.39
C PRO A 74 6.37 29.82 -18.01
N ALA A 75 5.74 29.83 -19.18
CA ALA A 75 5.47 28.61 -19.94
C ALA A 75 6.83 27.96 -20.21
N ALA A 76 7.12 26.91 -19.45
CA ALA A 76 8.40 26.24 -19.52
C ALA A 76 8.34 25.26 -20.70
N THR A 77 8.81 25.70 -21.87
CA THR A 77 9.08 24.80 -23.01
C THR A 77 10.36 24.02 -22.73
N ILE A 78 10.35 23.20 -21.67
CA ILE A 78 11.46 22.31 -21.33
C ILE A 78 11.38 21.15 -22.32
N GLY A 79 12.42 21.01 -23.16
CA GLY A 79 12.41 20.13 -24.33
C GLY A 79 11.99 18.70 -24.01
N SER A 80 11.12 18.16 -24.88
CA SER A 80 10.73 16.74 -24.91
C SER A 80 11.97 15.87 -25.08
N ALA A 81 12.32 15.07 -24.07
CA ALA A 81 13.36 14.06 -24.22
C ALA A 81 12.85 12.96 -25.15
N ALA A 82 13.60 12.71 -26.23
CA ALA A 82 13.31 11.70 -27.22
C ALA A 82 13.36 10.28 -26.60
N GLY A 83 12.24 9.55 -26.67
CA GLY A 83 12.16 8.11 -26.90
C GLY A 83 12.78 7.10 -25.91
N GLY A 84 13.35 7.51 -24.77
CA GLY A 84 14.12 6.60 -23.90
C GLY A 84 13.58 6.31 -22.49
N ALA A 85 12.54 7.02 -22.03
CA ALA A 85 12.01 6.84 -20.67
C ALA A 85 11.15 5.58 -20.56
N THR A 86 11.39 4.75 -19.54
CA THR A 86 10.61 3.55 -19.25
C THR A 86 9.57 3.76 -18.13
N ALA A 87 9.59 4.92 -17.47
CA ALA A 87 8.61 5.31 -16.46
C ALA A 87 8.12 6.75 -16.65
N HIS A 88 6.81 6.99 -16.42
CA HIS A 88 6.20 8.31 -16.41
C HIS A 88 5.55 8.59 -15.06
N MET A 89 6.00 9.65 -14.39
CA MET A 89 5.52 10.08 -13.08
C MET A 89 4.64 11.32 -13.21
N ILE A 90 3.38 11.20 -12.78
CA ILE A 90 2.39 12.27 -12.75
C ILE A 90 2.23 12.74 -11.30
N LEU A 91 2.77 13.91 -10.99
CA LEU A 91 2.70 14.55 -9.68
C LEU A 91 1.47 15.45 -9.61
N VAL A 92 0.58 15.21 -8.65
CA VAL A 92 -0.58 16.07 -8.35
C VAL A 92 -0.34 16.74 -7.01
N VAL A 93 -0.17 18.06 -7.01
CA VAL A 93 0.14 18.86 -5.82
C VAL A 93 -1.04 19.73 -5.45
N ASP A 94 -1.52 19.59 -4.22
CA ASP A 94 -2.59 20.41 -3.67
C ASP A 94 -2.14 21.85 -3.36
N HIS A 95 -2.84 22.79 -3.97
CA HIS A 95 -2.66 24.24 -3.81
C HIS A 95 -3.89 24.87 -3.13
N SER A 96 -4.69 24.08 -2.42
CA SER A 96 -5.80 24.55 -1.60
C SER A 96 -5.34 25.56 -0.53
N GLY A 97 -6.28 26.38 -0.04
CA GLY A 97 -5.99 27.37 0.98
C GLY A 97 -5.41 26.78 2.28
N SER A 98 -5.76 25.54 2.63
CA SER A 98 -5.23 24.84 3.81
C SER A 98 -3.77 24.38 3.64
N MET A 99 -3.32 24.15 2.41
CA MET A 99 -1.92 23.89 2.07
C MET A 99 -1.01 25.13 2.14
N ARG A 100 -1.58 26.32 2.37
CA ARG A 100 -0.84 27.58 2.58
C ARG A 100 -0.47 27.86 4.03
N LYS A 101 -0.87 27.00 4.96
CA LYS A 101 -0.54 27.15 6.39
C LYS A 101 0.97 27.03 6.62
N ASP A 102 1.49 27.91 7.47
CA ASP A 102 2.88 27.93 7.96
C ASP A 102 2.98 27.07 9.23
N ASP A 103 2.71 25.77 9.10
CA ASP A 103 2.69 24.80 10.19
C ASP A 103 3.66 23.61 9.98
N VAL A 104 4.56 23.74 9.00
CA VAL A 104 5.66 22.79 8.75
C VAL A 104 6.97 23.43 9.19
N PRO A 105 7.70 22.83 10.15
CA PRO A 105 8.97 23.39 10.61
C PRO A 105 9.96 23.64 9.46
N GLY A 106 10.42 24.89 9.32
CA GLY A 106 11.41 25.30 8.32
C GLY A 106 10.84 25.78 6.97
N TYR A 107 9.53 25.85 6.80
CA TYR A 107 8.89 26.23 5.52
C TYR A 107 7.71 27.17 5.74
N GLY A 108 7.62 28.24 4.93
CA GLY A 108 6.53 29.23 5.03
C GLY A 108 5.15 28.74 4.56
N SER A 109 5.06 27.53 4.00
CA SER A 109 3.79 26.85 3.72
C SER A 109 3.97 25.34 3.55
N ARG A 110 2.90 24.56 3.75
CA ARG A 110 2.88 23.12 3.42
C ARG A 110 3.25 22.87 1.96
N THR A 111 2.71 23.64 1.02
CA THR A 111 3.05 23.55 -0.42
C THR A 111 4.53 23.82 -0.68
N ALA A 112 5.16 24.79 0.02
CA ALA A 112 6.58 25.07 -0.15
C ALA A 112 7.46 23.90 0.33
N ALA A 113 7.06 23.21 1.41
CA ALA A 113 7.73 21.99 1.88
C ALA A 113 7.63 20.85 0.85
N VAL A 114 6.46 20.69 0.22
CA VAL A 114 6.25 19.70 -0.84
C VAL A 114 7.21 19.92 -2.01
N TYR A 115 7.30 21.14 -2.54
CA TYR A 115 8.18 21.41 -3.69
C TYR A 115 9.66 21.28 -3.37
N ASP A 116 10.10 21.68 -2.18
CA ASP A 116 11.49 21.47 -1.74
C ASP A 116 11.85 19.98 -1.66
N CYS A 117 10.95 19.17 -1.10
CA CYS A 117 11.14 17.72 -1.04
C CYS A 117 11.09 17.06 -2.42
N LEU A 118 10.24 17.50 -3.34
CA LEU A 118 10.25 17.01 -4.72
C LEU A 118 11.57 17.34 -5.43
N ALA A 119 12.09 18.56 -5.25
CA ALA A 119 13.37 18.96 -5.82
C ALA A 119 14.53 18.12 -5.26
N ARG A 120 14.67 18.09 -3.94
CA ARG A 120 15.81 17.47 -3.24
C ARG A 120 15.76 15.94 -3.18
N ASP A 121 14.59 15.38 -2.91
CA ASP A 121 14.44 13.97 -2.54
C ASP A 121 13.93 13.10 -3.71
N LEU A 122 13.42 13.71 -4.80
CA LEU A 122 12.97 12.99 -6.00
C LEU A 122 13.79 13.33 -7.26
N VAL A 123 14.02 14.61 -7.59
CA VAL A 123 14.69 14.99 -8.85
C VAL A 123 16.22 15.00 -8.72
N GLU A 124 16.77 15.62 -7.67
CA GLU A 124 18.22 15.71 -7.47
C GLU A 124 18.94 14.34 -7.44
N PRO A 125 18.40 13.27 -6.81
CA PRO A 125 19.03 11.95 -6.84
C PRO A 125 19.11 11.37 -8.25
N GLN A 126 18.15 11.70 -9.12
CA GLN A 126 18.09 11.19 -10.50
C GLN A 126 19.17 11.81 -11.39
N LEU A 127 19.58 13.05 -11.10
CA LEU A 127 20.69 13.73 -11.79
C LEU A 127 22.05 13.11 -11.47
N LYS A 128 22.17 12.43 -10.33
CA LYS A 128 23.41 11.80 -9.86
C LYS A 128 23.56 10.35 -10.35
N LEU A 129 22.57 9.80 -11.06
CA LEU A 129 22.59 8.41 -11.54
C LEU A 129 23.43 8.24 -12.81
N GLU A 130 24.38 7.31 -12.78
CA GLU A 130 25.17 6.94 -13.95
C GLU A 130 24.32 6.25 -15.04
N GLY A 131 24.33 6.83 -16.25
CA GLY A 131 23.54 6.38 -17.39
C GLY A 131 22.17 7.03 -17.55
N GLY A 132 21.93 8.20 -16.94
CA GLY A 132 20.69 8.99 -17.08
C GLY A 132 19.50 8.43 -16.30
N SER A 133 18.42 9.20 -16.18
CA SER A 133 17.19 8.70 -15.54
C SER A 133 16.28 8.01 -16.56
N ILE A 134 15.58 6.98 -16.10
CA ILE A 134 14.56 6.27 -16.87
C ILE A 134 13.16 6.89 -16.72
N MET A 135 13.05 7.98 -15.95
CA MET A 135 11.79 8.64 -15.58
C MET A 135 11.58 9.93 -16.36
N GLU A 136 10.33 10.20 -16.74
CA GLU A 136 9.85 11.53 -17.11
C GLU A 136 8.75 12.00 -16.14
N VAL A 137 8.62 13.31 -15.94
CA VAL A 137 7.76 13.91 -14.92
C VAL A 137 6.74 14.87 -15.56
N SER A 138 5.47 14.70 -15.20
CA SER A 138 4.41 15.69 -15.43
C SER A 138 3.91 16.21 -14.08
N LEU A 139 3.55 17.50 -14.02
CA LEU A 139 3.13 18.17 -12.78
C LEU A 139 1.77 18.84 -12.98
N ILE A 140 0.83 18.50 -12.10
CA ILE A 140 -0.51 19.06 -12.01
C ILE A 140 -0.61 19.85 -10.71
N GLN A 141 -0.98 21.13 -10.81
CA GLN A 141 -1.37 21.93 -9.65
C GLN A 141 -2.88 21.82 -9.47
N MET A 142 -3.31 21.30 -8.32
CA MET A 142 -4.71 21.14 -7.97
C MET A 142 -5.21 22.38 -7.24
N GLN A 143 -6.12 23.10 -7.89
CA GLN A 143 -6.81 24.28 -7.34
C GLN A 143 -8.32 24.18 -7.62
N ASN A 144 -9.00 25.32 -7.81
CA ASN A 144 -10.40 25.35 -8.29
C ASN A 144 -10.55 24.58 -9.63
N GLN A 145 -9.49 24.62 -10.45
CA GLN A 145 -9.29 23.82 -11.64
C GLN A 145 -7.95 23.09 -11.52
N ALA A 146 -7.74 22.06 -12.33
CA ALA A 146 -6.46 21.37 -12.43
C ALA A 146 -5.63 21.96 -13.56
N GLU A 147 -4.45 22.49 -13.25
CA GLU A 147 -3.53 23.06 -14.23
C GLU A 147 -2.33 22.14 -14.43
N VAL A 148 -2.10 21.69 -15.67
CA VAL A 148 -0.90 20.92 -16.04
C VAL A 148 0.22 21.91 -16.34
N VAL A 149 1.14 22.08 -15.39
CA VAL A 149 2.24 23.06 -15.49
C VAL A 149 3.53 22.49 -16.07
N LEU A 150 3.67 21.16 -16.07
CA LEU A 150 4.75 20.43 -16.74
C LEU A 150 4.21 19.18 -17.42
N ARG A 151 4.73 18.89 -18.61
CA ARG A 151 4.41 17.67 -19.39
C ARG A 151 5.70 16.94 -19.74
N ARG A 152 5.84 15.69 -19.29
CA ARG A 152 6.87 14.73 -19.70
C ARG A 152 8.29 15.31 -19.71
N SER A 153 8.62 16.06 -18.66
CA SER A 153 9.95 16.65 -18.49
C SER A 153 10.91 15.60 -17.93
N ALA A 154 12.04 15.38 -18.60
CA ALA A 154 13.11 14.56 -18.02
C ALA A 154 13.69 15.25 -16.77
N PRO A 155 14.22 14.51 -15.79
CA PRO A 155 14.91 15.10 -14.65
C PRO A 155 16.21 15.74 -15.12
N THR A 156 16.13 17.03 -15.42
CA THR A 156 17.25 17.90 -15.83
C THR A 156 17.52 18.96 -14.76
N PRO A 157 18.69 19.61 -14.79
CA PRO A 157 18.95 20.78 -13.95
C PRO A 157 17.88 21.87 -14.09
N ASP A 158 17.33 22.07 -15.30
CA ASP A 158 16.25 23.03 -15.56
C ASP A 158 14.96 22.66 -14.83
N LEU A 159 14.60 21.36 -14.79
CA LEU A 159 13.46 20.89 -14.00
C LEU A 159 13.68 21.11 -12.50
N LEU A 160 14.91 20.87 -12.01
CA LEU A 160 15.28 21.10 -10.62
C LEU A 160 15.17 22.60 -10.26
N GLU A 161 15.67 23.49 -11.11
CA GLU A 161 15.55 24.94 -10.93
C GLU A 161 14.08 25.39 -10.96
N TYR A 162 13.28 24.83 -11.88
CA TYR A 162 11.86 25.13 -11.97
C TYR A 162 11.12 24.75 -10.68
N LEU A 163 11.30 23.54 -10.15
CA LEU A 163 10.69 23.12 -8.88
C LEU A 163 11.13 24.00 -7.70
N ASN A 164 12.41 24.37 -7.65
CA ASN A 164 12.94 25.31 -6.66
C ASN A 164 12.32 26.72 -6.78
N SER A 165 11.95 27.16 -8.00
CA SER A 165 11.25 28.43 -8.21
C SER A 165 9.82 28.39 -7.66
N LEU A 166 9.14 27.22 -7.72
CA LEU A 166 7.78 27.05 -7.19
C LEU A 166 7.74 27.11 -5.65
N LYS A 167 8.81 26.64 -4.97
CA LYS A 167 9.00 26.82 -3.52
C LYS A 167 8.90 28.29 -3.10
N GLN A 168 9.49 29.19 -3.89
CA GLN A 168 9.55 30.62 -3.57
C GLN A 168 8.21 31.35 -3.79
N ARG A 169 7.33 30.80 -4.63
CA ARG A 169 6.01 31.36 -4.97
C ARG A 169 4.88 30.89 -4.05
N GLY A 170 5.17 29.96 -3.13
CA GLY A 170 4.18 29.30 -2.28
C GLY A 170 3.43 30.20 -1.27
N GLY A 171 3.73 31.51 -1.21
CA GLY A 171 3.19 32.49 -0.27
C GLY A 171 2.23 33.54 -0.87
N ALA A 172 1.91 33.51 -2.17
CA ALA A 172 1.00 34.49 -2.78
C ALA A 172 -0.47 34.20 -2.41
N VAL A 173 -1.21 35.24 -2.00
CA VAL A 173 -2.54 35.15 -1.39
C VAL A 173 -3.63 34.81 -2.42
N ALA A 174 -4.06 33.55 -2.47
CA ALA A 174 -5.33 33.14 -3.06
C ALA A 174 -5.99 32.04 -2.21
N ARG A 175 -7.28 32.20 -1.91
CA ARG A 175 -8.12 31.16 -1.26
C ARG A 175 -8.75 30.30 -2.36
N SER A 176 -8.07 29.24 -2.76
CA SER A 176 -8.58 28.27 -3.74
C SER A 176 -9.06 26.99 -3.06
N HIS A 177 -10.05 26.36 -3.68
CA HIS A 177 -10.53 25.02 -3.35
C HIS A 177 -9.52 23.97 -3.87
N GLY A 178 -9.45 22.80 -3.23
CA GLY A 178 -8.73 21.64 -3.76
C GLY A 178 -9.72 20.67 -4.40
N ASN A 179 -9.90 20.74 -5.72
CA ASN A 179 -10.85 19.89 -6.43
C ASN A 179 -10.16 18.64 -7.00
N TYR A 180 -10.56 17.47 -6.51
CA TYR A 180 -9.94 16.19 -6.85
C TYR A 180 -10.39 15.67 -8.20
N LEU A 181 -11.66 15.86 -8.58
CA LEU A 181 -12.18 15.31 -9.84
C LEU A 181 -11.47 15.90 -11.07
N PRO A 182 -11.32 17.23 -11.20
CA PRO A 182 -10.57 17.82 -12.33
C PRO A 182 -9.10 17.38 -12.36
N ALA A 183 -8.48 17.16 -11.19
CA ALA A 183 -7.08 16.74 -11.12
C ALA A 183 -6.89 15.29 -11.58
N LEU A 184 -7.82 14.40 -11.23
CA LEU A 184 -7.83 13.03 -11.71
C LEU A 184 -8.14 12.96 -13.22
N ASP A 185 -9.06 13.77 -13.71
CA ASP A 185 -9.37 13.83 -15.15
C ASP A 185 -8.13 14.31 -15.95
N ALA A 186 -7.42 15.35 -15.47
CA ALA A 186 -6.18 15.82 -16.08
C ALA A 186 -5.04 14.78 -16.03
N ALA A 187 -4.94 14.02 -14.93
CA ALA A 187 -3.96 12.94 -14.82
C ALA A 187 -4.26 11.81 -15.82
N LEU A 188 -5.53 11.43 -15.99
CA LEU A 188 -5.94 10.42 -16.96
C LEU A 188 -5.60 10.87 -18.39
N ASP A 189 -5.85 12.14 -18.72
CA ASP A 189 -5.52 12.70 -20.03
C ASP A 189 -4.03 12.63 -20.34
N LEU A 190 -3.15 12.92 -19.37
CA LEU A 190 -1.70 12.78 -19.56
C LEU A 190 -1.26 11.33 -19.79
N MET A 191 -1.93 10.38 -19.13
CA MET A 191 -1.59 8.96 -19.23
C MET A 191 -2.14 8.29 -20.49
N ARG A 192 -3.17 8.86 -21.15
CA ARG A 192 -3.71 8.31 -22.41
C ARG A 192 -2.64 8.19 -23.49
N ASP A 193 -1.73 9.15 -23.54
CA ASP A 193 -0.61 9.15 -24.47
C ASP A 193 0.41 8.02 -24.18
N ASP A 194 0.37 7.40 -23.00
CA ASP A 194 1.18 6.22 -22.62
C ASP A 194 0.50 4.88 -22.88
N ALA A 195 -0.73 4.86 -23.40
CA ALA A 195 -1.41 3.61 -23.73
C ALA A 195 -0.59 2.79 -24.76
N THR A 196 0.11 3.48 -25.67
CA THR A 196 0.91 2.88 -26.75
C THR A 196 2.39 2.68 -26.40
N GLN A 197 2.87 3.29 -25.33
CA GLN A 197 4.26 3.22 -24.88
C GLN A 197 4.28 2.35 -23.63
N GLN A 198 4.98 1.21 -23.62
CA GLN A 198 5.00 0.25 -22.49
C GLN A 198 5.70 0.78 -21.21
N LYS A 199 5.44 2.03 -20.83
CA LYS A 199 5.96 2.72 -19.66
C LYS A 199 5.21 2.27 -18.39
N GLN A 200 5.94 2.22 -17.28
CA GLN A 200 5.35 2.14 -15.94
C GLN A 200 4.86 3.54 -15.51
N LEU A 201 3.63 3.62 -15.01
CA LEU A 201 2.96 4.88 -14.69
C LEU A 201 2.87 5.06 -13.18
N PHE A 202 3.24 6.24 -12.68
CA PHE A 202 3.17 6.58 -11.26
C PHE A 202 2.31 7.81 -11.06
N LEU A 203 1.12 7.65 -10.50
CA LEU A 203 0.32 8.74 -9.97
C LEU A 203 0.75 9.02 -8.53
N VAL A 204 1.24 10.24 -8.26
CA VAL A 204 1.61 10.68 -6.91
C VAL A 204 0.71 11.84 -6.51
N PHE A 205 -0.15 11.64 -5.52
CA PHE A 205 -1.15 12.60 -5.07
C PHE A 205 -0.77 13.16 -3.70
N LEU A 206 -0.50 14.47 -3.62
CA LEU A 206 -0.01 15.16 -2.42
C LEU A 206 -1.08 16.16 -1.97
N SER A 207 -1.79 15.84 -0.88
CA SER A 207 -2.90 16.68 -0.37
C SER A 207 -3.14 16.49 1.13
N ASP A 208 -3.87 17.42 1.73
CA ASP A 208 -4.34 17.38 3.11
C ASP A 208 -5.68 16.63 3.28
N GLY A 209 -6.22 16.02 2.21
CA GLY A 209 -7.33 15.06 2.32
C GLY A 209 -8.74 15.64 2.24
N ALA A 210 -8.89 16.96 2.05
CA ALA A 210 -10.18 17.63 2.10
C ALA A 210 -10.67 18.09 0.69
N PRO A 211 -11.26 17.19 -0.13
CA PRO A 211 -11.74 17.55 -1.46
C PRO A 211 -12.91 18.54 -1.37
N SER A 212 -12.82 19.62 -2.13
CA SER A 212 -13.80 20.70 -2.12
C SER A 212 -14.91 20.54 -3.16
N ASP A 213 -14.84 19.50 -4.00
CA ASP A 213 -15.76 19.29 -5.13
C ASP A 213 -17.24 19.17 -4.71
N HIS A 214 -17.50 18.75 -3.47
CA HIS A 214 -18.84 18.58 -2.93
C HIS A 214 -19.62 19.90 -2.81
N THR A 215 -18.92 21.05 -2.82
CA THR A 215 -19.52 22.39 -2.71
C THR A 215 -20.31 22.80 -3.96
N THR A 216 -20.06 22.17 -5.11
CA THR A 216 -20.75 22.47 -6.38
C THR A 216 -21.74 21.37 -6.79
N MET A 217 -21.79 20.26 -6.05
CA MET A 217 -22.66 19.12 -6.33
C MET A 217 -24.09 19.31 -5.76
N ALA A 218 -25.09 18.94 -6.56
CA ALA A 218 -26.48 18.84 -6.10
C ALA A 218 -26.76 17.46 -5.46
N CYS A 219 -27.70 17.40 -4.51
CA CYS A 219 -28.18 16.11 -3.99
C CYS A 219 -29.12 15.41 -4.99
N ALA A 220 -29.50 14.16 -4.70
CA ALA A 220 -30.41 13.38 -5.54
C ALA A 220 -31.79 14.03 -5.76
N HIS A 221 -32.22 14.92 -4.85
CA HIS A 221 -33.46 15.70 -4.99
C HIS A 221 -33.28 16.99 -5.83
N GLY A 222 -32.11 17.20 -6.46
CA GLY A 222 -31.80 18.39 -7.26
C GLY A 222 -31.42 19.63 -6.45
N TYR A 223 -31.34 19.53 -5.12
CA TYR A 223 -31.06 20.68 -4.24
C TYR A 223 -29.56 20.87 -4.00
N GLN A 224 -29.04 22.09 -4.16
CA GLN A 224 -27.69 22.47 -3.75
C GLN A 224 -27.67 22.78 -2.25
N VAL A 225 -27.00 21.93 -1.48
CA VAL A 225 -26.87 22.06 -0.02
C VAL A 225 -25.80 23.09 0.39
N TRP A 226 -25.03 23.59 -0.57
CA TRP A 226 -24.08 24.68 -0.41
C TRP A 226 -24.51 25.82 -1.33
N GLN A 227 -24.97 26.93 -0.76
CA GLN A 227 -25.45 28.08 -1.53
C GLN A 227 -24.54 29.28 -1.26
N ASN A 228 -24.11 29.95 -2.33
CA ASN A 228 -23.49 31.26 -2.19
C ASN A 228 -24.60 32.28 -1.91
N GLN A 229 -24.52 33.03 -0.81
CA GLN A 229 -25.41 34.17 -0.62
C GLN A 229 -25.23 35.14 -1.79
N GLY A 230 -26.28 35.30 -2.59
CA GLY A 230 -26.21 36.06 -3.83
C GLY A 230 -27.56 36.37 -4.46
N MET A 231 -28.63 36.51 -3.68
CA MET A 231 -29.85 37.22 -4.09
C MET A 231 -30.42 37.97 -2.89
N GLY A 232 -29.85 39.14 -2.59
CA GLY A 232 -30.35 40.01 -1.52
C GLY A 232 -29.26 40.85 -0.85
N GLY A 233 -28.51 41.66 -1.59
CA GLY A 233 -27.55 42.59 -1.02
C GLY A 233 -27.43 43.83 -1.91
N GLY A 234 -27.89 44.96 -1.40
CA GLY A 234 -28.02 46.23 -2.12
C GLY A 234 -26.73 46.73 -2.75
N LEU A 235 -26.91 47.47 -3.84
CA LEU A 235 -25.87 48.21 -4.55
C LEU A 235 -25.26 49.25 -3.60
N VAL A 236 -23.96 49.16 -3.35
CA VAL A 236 -23.18 50.28 -2.81
C VAL A 236 -22.09 50.59 -3.82
N GLY A 237 -22.23 51.73 -4.49
CA GLY A 237 -21.23 52.23 -5.43
C GLY A 237 -20.06 52.83 -4.67
N ASP A 238 -18.85 52.32 -4.88
CA ASP A 238 -17.66 53.15 -4.74
C ASP A 238 -17.49 53.90 -6.06
N GLY A 239 -17.24 55.21 -6.00
CA GLY A 239 -17.27 56.11 -7.16
C GLY A 239 -16.11 55.92 -8.16
N SER A 240 -15.61 54.70 -8.38
CA SER A 240 -14.47 54.42 -9.26
C SER A 240 -14.80 53.71 -10.57
N GLY A 241 -16.07 53.40 -10.83
CA GLY A 241 -16.50 52.81 -12.11
C GLY A 241 -16.00 51.38 -12.36
N GLN A 242 -15.33 50.74 -11.40
CA GLN A 242 -14.93 49.33 -11.48
C GLN A 242 -15.71 48.47 -10.48
N GLN A 243 -16.78 47.84 -10.97
CA GLN A 243 -17.60 46.91 -10.19
C GLN A 243 -16.80 45.63 -9.85
N ARG A 244 -16.38 45.47 -8.60
CA ARG A 244 -15.86 44.19 -8.08
C ARG A 244 -16.91 43.50 -7.22
N ARG A 245 -17.41 42.35 -7.70
CA ARG A 245 -18.23 41.43 -6.90
C ARG A 245 -17.37 40.76 -5.82
N ARG A 246 -17.62 41.07 -4.55
CA ARG A 246 -17.13 40.25 -3.43
C ARG A 246 -17.91 38.93 -3.41
N GLY A 247 -17.26 37.80 -3.71
CA GLY A 247 -17.85 36.47 -3.52
C GLY A 247 -18.09 36.21 -2.03
N GLY A 248 -19.36 36.03 -1.64
CA GLY A 248 -19.74 35.65 -0.28
C GLY A 248 -19.27 34.22 0.06
N LYS A 249 -19.09 33.92 1.36
CA LYS A 249 -18.81 32.56 1.83
C LYS A 249 -20.03 31.67 1.54
N ALA A 250 -19.80 30.47 0.99
CA ALA A 250 -20.85 29.47 0.81
C ALA A 250 -21.49 29.14 2.17
N GLN A 251 -22.82 29.27 2.25
CA GLN A 251 -23.59 28.92 3.43
C GLN A 251 -24.21 27.54 3.25
N LEU A 252 -24.18 26.74 4.31
CA LEU A 252 -24.84 25.44 4.34
C LEU A 252 -26.36 25.65 4.43
N VAL A 253 -27.10 25.01 3.53
CA VAL A 253 -28.57 25.01 3.51
C VAL A 253 -29.05 23.56 3.54
N GLU A 254 -29.98 23.24 4.43
CA GLU A 254 -30.54 21.89 4.52
C GLU A 254 -31.46 21.60 3.34
N CYS A 255 -31.45 20.34 2.88
CA CYS A 255 -32.37 19.90 1.84
C CYS A 255 -33.76 19.71 2.49
N PRO A 256 -34.82 20.36 2.00
CA PRO A 256 -36.16 20.24 2.61
C PRO A 256 -36.71 18.81 2.58
N PHE A 257 -36.15 17.93 1.74
CA PHE A 257 -36.54 16.52 1.62
C PHE A 257 -35.71 15.57 2.50
N SER A 258 -34.74 16.03 3.29
CA SER A 258 -33.87 15.13 4.08
C SER A 258 -34.49 14.56 5.35
N ILE A 259 -35.72 14.96 5.74
CA ILE A 259 -36.36 14.59 7.02
C ILE A 259 -37.71 13.84 6.84
N ALA A 260 -38.31 13.83 5.64
CA ALA A 260 -39.70 13.40 5.45
C ALA A 260 -39.95 11.87 5.37
N GLY A 261 -39.04 11.01 5.85
CA GLY A 261 -39.11 9.56 5.67
C GLY A 261 -39.58 8.73 6.87
N ASN A 262 -39.86 9.32 8.05
CA ASN A 262 -39.86 8.59 9.32
C ASN A 262 -41.15 8.66 10.16
N GLU A 263 -42.33 8.73 9.55
CA GLU A 263 -43.61 8.70 10.31
C GLU A 263 -44.38 7.35 10.23
N ALA A 264 -43.85 6.30 9.61
CA ALA A 264 -44.60 5.04 9.44
C ALA A 264 -44.04 3.77 10.14
N ALA A 265 -42.93 3.82 10.87
CA ALA A 265 -42.46 2.65 11.61
C ALA A 265 -41.72 3.06 12.90
N GLY A 266 -42.26 2.67 14.05
CA GLY A 266 -41.57 2.79 15.33
C GLY A 266 -40.30 1.95 15.35
N GLY A 267 -39.14 2.60 15.40
CA GLY A 267 -37.84 1.97 15.57
C GLY A 267 -36.72 2.96 15.30
N GLY A 268 -35.93 3.31 16.32
CA GLY A 268 -34.82 4.26 16.19
C GLY A 268 -33.76 3.79 15.18
N GLY A 269 -33.53 4.58 14.14
CA GLY A 269 -32.49 4.35 13.13
C GLY A 269 -32.15 5.66 12.39
N GLY A 270 -30.89 6.09 12.47
CA GLY A 270 -30.41 7.34 11.88
C GLY A 270 -30.38 7.34 10.35
N GLY A 271 -31.26 8.12 9.72
CA GLY A 271 -31.20 8.40 8.29
C GLY A 271 -30.02 9.30 7.93
N SER A 272 -29.26 8.95 6.87
CA SER A 272 -28.14 9.77 6.38
C SER A 272 -28.64 11.04 5.69
N SER A 273 -28.19 12.22 6.14
CA SER A 273 -28.55 13.51 5.52
C SER A 273 -28.07 13.61 4.06
N CYS A 274 -28.75 14.40 3.22
CA CYS A 274 -28.36 14.62 1.81
C CYS A 274 -26.90 15.09 1.66
N ARG A 275 -26.38 15.82 2.65
CA ARG A 275 -24.96 16.21 2.75
C ARG A 275 -24.05 14.98 2.80
N GLY A 276 -24.33 14.03 3.68
CA GLY A 276 -23.55 12.79 3.80
C GLY A 276 -23.58 11.98 2.51
N LEU A 277 -24.72 11.97 1.80
CA LEU A 277 -24.86 11.30 0.50
C LEU A 277 -24.04 11.98 -0.62
N ILE A 278 -23.97 13.31 -0.66
CA ILE A 278 -23.13 14.04 -1.63
C ILE A 278 -21.65 13.72 -1.42
N VAL A 279 -21.17 13.76 -0.17
CA VAL A 279 -19.78 13.42 0.16
C VAL A 279 -19.46 11.97 -0.22
N LYS A 280 -20.36 11.03 0.09
CA LYS A 280 -20.22 9.63 -0.34
C LYS A 280 -20.17 9.50 -1.88
N SER A 281 -21.02 10.24 -2.60
CA SER A 281 -21.03 10.26 -4.06
C SER A 281 -19.73 10.83 -4.64
N LEU A 282 -19.20 11.91 -4.08
CA LEU A 282 -17.90 12.46 -4.46
C LEU A 282 -16.79 11.43 -4.28
N HIS A 283 -16.73 10.81 -3.10
CA HIS A 283 -15.72 9.77 -2.84
C HIS A 283 -15.80 8.66 -3.87
N GLN A 284 -17.02 8.20 -4.21
CA GLN A 284 -17.20 7.17 -5.21
C GLN A 284 -16.69 7.61 -6.59
N LYS A 285 -17.03 8.84 -7.03
CA LYS A 285 -16.56 9.39 -8.29
C LYS A 285 -15.04 9.44 -8.40
N CYS A 286 -14.33 9.83 -7.34
CA CYS A 286 -12.86 9.83 -7.32
C CYS A 286 -12.29 8.41 -7.49
N LEU A 287 -12.85 7.42 -6.79
CA LEU A 287 -12.40 6.02 -6.92
C LEU A 287 -12.65 5.48 -8.32
N ASP A 288 -13.78 5.84 -8.93
CA ASP A 288 -14.13 5.40 -10.29
C ASP A 288 -13.12 5.94 -11.32
N ARG A 289 -12.63 7.18 -11.21
CA ARG A 289 -11.58 7.70 -12.12
C ARG A 289 -10.30 6.88 -12.03
N ILE A 290 -9.88 6.51 -10.83
CA ILE A 290 -8.67 5.70 -10.63
C ILE A 290 -8.87 4.28 -11.17
N ARG A 291 -10.07 3.70 -11.03
CA ARG A 291 -10.41 2.42 -11.68
C ARG A 291 -10.29 2.55 -13.19
N THR A 292 -10.89 3.60 -13.78
CA THR A 292 -10.80 3.87 -15.21
C THR A 292 -9.36 4.03 -15.69
N MET A 293 -8.47 4.68 -14.93
CA MET A 293 -7.03 4.74 -15.26
C MET A 293 -6.42 3.33 -15.36
N GLY A 294 -6.65 2.48 -14.36
CA GLY A 294 -6.13 1.10 -14.37
C GLY A 294 -6.76 0.24 -15.46
N ASP A 295 -8.07 0.36 -15.70
CA ASP A 295 -8.79 -0.42 -16.70
C ASP A 295 -8.34 -0.06 -18.13
N LEU A 296 -8.03 1.21 -18.38
CA LEU A 296 -7.58 1.68 -19.70
C LEU A 296 -6.10 1.39 -19.97
N LEU A 297 -5.24 1.46 -18.94
CA LEU A 297 -3.79 1.49 -19.13
C LEU A 297 -3.09 0.25 -18.59
N GLY A 298 -3.81 -0.62 -17.89
CA GLY A 298 -3.28 -1.78 -17.18
C GLY A 298 -3.19 -1.51 -15.67
N ARG A 299 -3.86 -2.34 -14.87
CA ARG A 299 -4.01 -2.12 -13.42
C ARG A 299 -2.69 -2.20 -12.66
N ASP A 300 -1.76 -3.05 -13.11
CA ASP A 300 -0.40 -3.17 -12.56
C ASP A 300 0.61 -2.21 -13.21
N ARG A 301 0.23 -1.59 -14.33
CA ARG A 301 1.02 -0.56 -14.98
C ARG A 301 0.86 0.80 -14.29
N VAL A 302 -0.26 1.05 -13.62
CA VAL A 302 -0.54 2.31 -12.92
C VAL A 302 -0.38 2.13 -11.41
N SER A 303 0.65 2.76 -10.85
CA SER A 303 0.87 2.84 -9.40
C SER A 303 0.21 4.09 -8.83
N VAL A 304 -0.57 3.95 -7.74
CA VAL A 304 -1.30 5.07 -7.11
C VAL A 304 -0.75 5.33 -5.72
N ASN A 305 0.04 6.40 -5.59
CA ASN A 305 0.72 6.78 -4.38
C ASN A 305 0.08 8.05 -3.83
N THR A 306 -0.43 7.99 -2.61
CA THR A 306 -1.08 9.14 -1.97
C THR A 306 -0.32 9.49 -0.69
N VAL A 307 -0.02 10.78 -0.52
CA VAL A 307 0.66 11.30 0.67
C VAL A 307 -0.28 12.28 1.34
N ALA A 308 -0.77 11.89 2.51
CA ALA A 308 -1.54 12.74 3.40
C ALA A 308 -0.59 13.72 4.09
N PHE A 309 -0.81 15.02 3.85
CA PHE A 309 0.05 16.08 4.38
C PHE A 309 -0.76 17.12 5.17
N GLY A 310 -1.14 16.70 6.39
CA GLY A 310 -1.95 17.46 7.32
C GLY A 310 -1.76 16.99 8.76
N PRO A 311 -2.30 17.72 9.76
CA PRO A 311 -2.40 17.27 11.14
C PRO A 311 -3.17 15.95 11.26
N ALA A 312 -2.88 15.17 12.30
CA ALA A 312 -3.52 13.87 12.54
C ALA A 312 -5.06 13.94 12.72
N ALA A 313 -5.62 15.12 12.96
CA ALA A 313 -7.06 15.34 13.12
C ALA A 313 -7.81 15.54 11.79
N GLU A 314 -7.11 15.70 10.66
CA GLU A 314 -7.75 15.83 9.34
C GLU A 314 -8.20 14.45 8.81
N ASP A 315 -9.26 14.41 8.00
CA ASP A 315 -9.81 13.17 7.44
C ASP A 315 -9.10 12.78 6.14
N PHE A 316 -8.29 11.73 6.20
CA PHE A 316 -7.56 11.19 5.04
C PHE A 316 -8.23 9.94 4.43
N THR A 317 -9.48 9.64 4.80
CA THR A 317 -10.19 8.41 4.37
C THR A 317 -10.25 8.28 2.85
N LEU A 318 -10.50 9.38 2.12
CA LEU A 318 -10.55 9.34 0.66
C LEU A 318 -9.19 9.02 0.05
N LEU A 319 -8.11 9.69 0.48
CA LEU A 319 -6.75 9.42 0.00
C LEU A 319 -6.35 7.96 0.24
N ARG A 320 -6.63 7.43 1.45
CA ARG A 320 -6.40 6.02 1.79
C ARG A 320 -7.23 5.05 0.93
N ARG A 321 -8.45 5.43 0.53
CA ARG A 321 -9.27 4.60 -0.37
C ARG A 321 -8.75 4.68 -1.80
N MET A 322 -8.35 5.86 -2.27
CA MET A 322 -7.78 6.08 -3.61
C MET A 322 -6.53 5.22 -3.84
N SER A 323 -5.62 5.16 -2.86
CA SER A 323 -4.43 4.32 -2.97
C SER A 323 -4.75 2.83 -3.08
N LYS A 324 -5.91 2.37 -2.61
CA LYS A 324 -6.27 0.94 -2.60
C LYS A 324 -7.05 0.50 -3.85
N VAL A 325 -7.31 1.41 -4.78
CA VAL A 325 -8.11 1.11 -5.98
C VAL A 325 -7.36 0.20 -6.96
N LEU A 326 -6.04 0.40 -7.09
CA LEU A 326 -5.16 -0.37 -7.97
C LEU A 326 -4.13 -1.17 -7.15
N PRO A 327 -3.58 -2.27 -7.70
CA PRO A 327 -2.71 -3.20 -6.96
C PRO A 327 -1.43 -2.54 -6.45
N ARG A 328 -0.82 -1.64 -7.23
CA ARG A 328 0.43 -0.94 -6.88
C ARG A 328 0.16 0.38 -6.15
N GLY A 329 -0.57 0.25 -5.04
CA GLY A 329 -1.07 1.35 -4.25
C GLY A 329 -0.27 1.63 -2.98
N SER A 330 0.03 2.89 -2.67
CA SER A 330 0.59 3.25 -1.36
C SER A 330 -0.09 4.48 -0.74
N PHE A 331 -0.28 4.44 0.58
CA PHE A 331 -0.80 5.56 1.36
C PHE A 331 0.15 5.86 2.50
N GLN A 332 0.54 7.12 2.62
CA GLN A 332 1.43 7.58 3.68
C GLN A 332 0.76 8.67 4.49
N ASN A 333 0.65 8.46 5.80
CA ASN A 333 0.19 9.44 6.78
C ASN A 333 1.19 9.47 7.93
N ARG A 334 2.07 10.47 7.92
CA ARG A 334 3.18 10.58 8.88
C ARG A 334 3.20 11.92 9.63
N GLY A 335 2.19 12.77 9.42
CA GLY A 335 2.08 14.10 10.03
C GLY A 335 2.84 15.21 9.29
N LEU A 336 2.86 16.41 9.88
CA LEU A 336 3.44 17.62 9.29
C LEU A 336 4.95 17.71 9.57
N SER A 337 5.77 17.00 8.78
CA SER A 337 7.22 17.25 8.77
C SER A 337 7.84 17.01 7.39
N ALA A 338 8.93 17.72 7.10
CA ALA A 338 9.70 17.48 5.87
C ALA A 338 10.37 16.09 5.86
N ASN A 339 10.63 15.49 7.02
CA ASN A 339 11.14 14.11 7.12
C ASN A 339 10.09 13.11 6.62
N CYS A 340 8.80 13.37 6.86
CA CYS A 340 7.70 12.55 6.36
C CYS A 340 7.65 12.54 4.83
N LEU A 341 7.76 13.72 4.20
CA LEU A 341 7.82 13.86 2.75
C LEU A 341 9.08 13.21 2.17
N ARG A 342 10.23 13.36 2.84
CA ARG A 342 11.49 12.71 2.45
C ARG A 342 11.33 11.20 2.41
N THR A 343 10.84 10.57 3.48
CA THR A 343 10.59 9.12 3.52
C THR A 343 9.67 8.67 2.38
N ALA A 344 8.64 9.46 2.07
CA ALA A 344 7.72 9.17 0.98
C ALA A 344 8.40 9.11 -0.39
N PHE A 345 9.22 10.12 -0.69
CA PHE A 345 9.93 10.20 -1.96
C PHE A 345 11.13 9.25 -2.04
N THR A 346 11.79 8.95 -0.92
CA THR A 346 12.84 7.91 -0.87
C THR A 346 12.26 6.53 -1.21
N SER A 347 11.10 6.17 -0.67
CA SER A 347 10.42 4.90 -1.02
C SER A 347 10.09 4.82 -2.52
N LEU A 348 9.60 5.90 -3.11
CA LEU A 348 9.30 5.97 -4.56
C LEU A 348 10.57 5.86 -5.41
N THR A 349 11.65 6.49 -4.96
CA THR A 349 12.96 6.43 -5.62
C THR A 349 13.55 5.02 -5.57
N SER A 350 13.41 4.31 -4.46
CA SER A 350 13.81 2.90 -4.34
C SER A 350 13.05 2.00 -5.32
N SER A 351 11.73 2.17 -5.46
CA SER A 351 10.94 1.41 -6.44
C SER A 351 11.39 1.64 -7.89
N LEU A 352 11.78 2.87 -8.23
CA LEU A 352 12.33 3.19 -9.56
C LEU A 352 13.72 2.55 -9.80
N ILE A 353 14.56 2.47 -8.75
CA ILE A 353 15.87 1.81 -8.84
C ILE A 353 15.71 0.30 -9.01
N SER A 354 14.76 -0.34 -8.31
CA SER A 354 14.45 -1.76 -8.48
C SER A 354 14.02 -2.09 -9.92
N LEU A 355 13.11 -1.30 -10.49
CA LEU A 355 12.70 -1.46 -11.90
C LEU A 355 13.87 -1.28 -12.87
N ARG A 356 14.82 -0.40 -12.56
CA ARG A 356 16.04 -0.22 -13.36
C ARG A 356 16.99 -1.42 -13.26
N THR A 357 17.14 -2.01 -12.08
CA THR A 357 17.96 -3.21 -11.90
C THR A 357 17.37 -4.43 -12.60
N GLU A 358 16.05 -4.58 -12.63
CA GLU A 358 15.36 -5.63 -13.38
C GLU A 358 15.57 -5.46 -14.90
N ALA A 359 15.48 -4.23 -15.40
CA ALA A 359 15.75 -3.92 -16.81
C ALA A 359 17.23 -4.15 -17.22
N ARG A 360 18.18 -3.97 -16.29
CA ARG A 360 19.62 -4.23 -16.52
C ARG A 360 20.00 -5.71 -16.32
N ALA A 361 19.31 -6.44 -15.45
CA ALA A 361 19.56 -7.87 -15.21
C ALA A 361 19.20 -8.75 -16.41
N GLY A 362 18.40 -8.24 -17.36
CA GLY A 362 18.17 -8.87 -18.67
C GLY A 362 19.32 -8.75 -19.67
N GLY A 363 20.44 -8.11 -19.32
CA GLY A 363 21.57 -7.89 -20.24
C GLY A 363 22.93 -8.02 -19.57
N GLY A 364 23.45 -9.24 -19.48
CA GLY A 364 24.86 -9.49 -19.15
C GLY A 364 25.08 -10.76 -18.33
N GLY A 365 25.65 -11.80 -18.96
CA GLY A 365 25.82 -13.13 -18.38
C GLY A 365 26.81 -13.24 -17.21
N GLY A 366 26.58 -14.27 -16.37
CA GLY A 366 27.47 -14.71 -15.29
C GLY A 366 26.84 -15.83 -14.47
N GLY A 367 27.38 -17.05 -14.59
CA GLY A 367 26.75 -18.31 -14.16
C GLY A 367 26.71 -18.61 -12.65
N GLY A 368 25.58 -19.19 -12.26
CA GLY A 368 25.27 -20.07 -11.12
C GLY A 368 24.00 -20.85 -11.52
N PRO A 369 23.75 -22.10 -11.05
CA PRO A 369 22.82 -23.04 -11.71
C PRO A 369 21.47 -22.38 -11.96
N GLY A 370 21.24 -22.09 -13.24
CA GLY A 370 20.16 -21.27 -13.74
C GLY A 370 18.85 -21.99 -13.55
N LEU A 371 18.01 -21.43 -12.68
CA LEU A 371 16.59 -21.66 -12.75
C LEU A 371 16.00 -20.53 -13.56
N THR A 372 15.50 -20.88 -14.73
CA THR A 372 14.89 -19.96 -15.67
C THR A 372 13.49 -19.66 -15.15
N LEU A 373 13.20 -18.37 -14.92
CA LEU A 373 11.86 -17.95 -14.58
C LEU A 373 10.97 -18.11 -15.81
N ARG A 374 9.76 -18.62 -15.61
CA ARG A 374 8.75 -18.72 -16.66
C ARG A 374 8.51 -17.36 -17.31
N THR A 375 8.80 -17.24 -18.60
CA THR A 375 8.61 -16.00 -19.39
C THR A 375 7.22 -15.88 -20.01
N ASP A 376 6.45 -16.98 -19.97
CA ASP A 376 5.07 -17.08 -20.45
C ASP A 376 4.05 -16.55 -19.43
N LEU A 377 4.48 -16.14 -18.24
CA LEU A 377 3.62 -15.56 -17.22
C LEU A 377 3.26 -14.11 -17.58
N PRO A 378 1.97 -13.80 -17.85
CA PRO A 378 1.52 -12.41 -17.96
C PRO A 378 1.65 -11.69 -16.60
N ALA A 379 1.64 -10.35 -16.61
CA ALA A 379 1.60 -9.56 -15.38
C ALA A 379 0.44 -10.01 -14.47
N MET A 380 0.67 -10.06 -13.15
CA MET A 380 -0.32 -10.48 -12.14
C MET A 380 -1.71 -9.90 -12.42
N GLY A 381 -2.71 -10.76 -12.53
CA GLY A 381 -4.10 -10.36 -12.64
C GLY A 381 -4.64 -9.88 -11.28
N GLN A 382 -5.62 -8.97 -11.32
CA GLN A 382 -6.43 -8.72 -10.13
C GLN A 382 -7.25 -9.96 -9.76
N LEU A 383 -7.53 -10.12 -8.46
CA LEU A 383 -8.47 -11.09 -7.94
C LEU A 383 -9.80 -10.95 -8.71
N GLN A 384 -10.18 -11.93 -9.54
CA GLN A 384 -11.49 -11.90 -10.18
C GLN A 384 -12.54 -12.12 -9.10
N GLU A 385 -13.62 -11.33 -9.12
CA GLU A 385 -14.80 -11.61 -8.31
C GLU A 385 -15.35 -12.97 -8.76
N TYR A 386 -15.38 -13.93 -7.83
CA TYR A 386 -15.75 -15.31 -8.09
C TYR A 386 -16.95 -15.67 -7.20
N ASN A 387 -18.00 -16.22 -7.81
CA ASN A 387 -19.19 -16.66 -7.10
C ASN A 387 -19.45 -18.17 -7.28
N GLU A 388 -19.93 -18.85 -6.23
CA GLU A 388 -20.46 -20.21 -6.40
C GLU A 388 -21.58 -20.20 -7.45
N HIS A 389 -21.64 -21.23 -8.29
CA HIS A 389 -22.60 -21.36 -9.38
C HIS A 389 -22.48 -20.34 -10.52
N GLU A 390 -21.35 -19.63 -10.61
CA GLU A 390 -21.03 -18.81 -11.78
C GLU A 390 -20.83 -19.69 -13.03
N LEU A 391 -21.32 -19.20 -14.17
CA LEU A 391 -21.13 -19.84 -15.48
C LEU A 391 -19.80 -19.38 -16.08
N LEU A 392 -18.88 -20.33 -16.27
CA LEU A 392 -17.57 -20.12 -16.83
C LEU A 392 -17.54 -20.54 -18.30
N ALA A 393 -16.78 -19.82 -19.11
CA ALA A 393 -16.55 -20.13 -20.52
C ALA A 393 -15.08 -20.52 -20.76
N ASN A 394 -14.88 -21.63 -21.49
CA ASN A 394 -13.54 -22.14 -21.78
C ASN A 394 -12.74 -21.20 -22.70
N GLY A 395 -11.45 -21.04 -22.41
CA GLY A 395 -10.53 -20.24 -23.21
C GLY A 395 -10.70 -18.71 -23.05
N VAL A 396 -11.60 -18.25 -22.18
CA VAL A 396 -11.77 -16.81 -21.88
C VAL A 396 -10.92 -16.42 -20.68
N SER A 397 -11.47 -16.55 -19.47
CA SER A 397 -10.76 -16.33 -18.19
C SER A 397 -10.22 -17.63 -17.59
N PHE A 398 -10.85 -18.76 -17.94
CA PHE A 398 -10.55 -20.08 -17.43
C PHE A 398 -10.39 -21.08 -18.58
N ASP A 399 -9.46 -22.01 -18.41
CA ASP A 399 -9.40 -23.24 -19.18
C ASP A 399 -10.14 -24.33 -18.41
N ILE A 400 -11.07 -25.02 -19.09
CA ILE A 400 -12.01 -25.98 -18.51
C ILE A 400 -11.58 -27.41 -18.89
N TYR A 401 -11.23 -28.21 -17.88
CA TYR A 401 -10.80 -29.59 -18.03
C TYR A 401 -11.85 -30.50 -17.41
N VAL A 402 -12.64 -31.16 -18.26
CA VAL A 402 -13.70 -32.12 -17.87
C VAL A 402 -13.62 -33.36 -18.76
N GLY A 403 -14.29 -34.45 -18.36
CA GLY A 403 -14.26 -35.71 -19.11
C GLY A 403 -12.83 -36.25 -19.20
N ASP A 404 -12.39 -36.66 -20.40
CA ASP A 404 -11.05 -37.23 -20.60
C ASP A 404 -9.89 -36.25 -20.34
N ARG A 405 -10.19 -34.94 -20.31
CA ARG A 405 -9.21 -33.88 -19.99
C ARG A 405 -8.94 -33.73 -18.49
N PHE A 406 -9.76 -34.32 -17.63
CA PHE A 406 -9.51 -34.42 -16.19
C PHE A 406 -9.28 -35.87 -15.78
N ARG A 407 -8.05 -36.21 -15.35
CA ARG A 407 -7.66 -37.59 -15.08
C ARG A 407 -7.93 -38.01 -13.63
N SER A 408 -7.50 -37.20 -12.67
CA SER A 408 -7.64 -37.56 -11.25
C SER A 408 -7.49 -36.38 -10.32
N LYS A 409 -8.09 -36.50 -9.14
CA LYS A 409 -7.79 -35.71 -7.95
C LYS A 409 -7.25 -36.65 -6.89
N CYS A 410 -6.11 -36.32 -6.32
CA CYS A 410 -5.47 -37.14 -5.30
C CYS A 410 -5.08 -36.29 -4.09
N ARG A 411 -5.06 -36.88 -2.90
CA ARG A 411 -4.52 -36.29 -1.68
C ARG A 411 -3.36 -37.13 -1.13
N TYR A 412 -2.50 -36.51 -0.35
CA TYR A 412 -1.41 -37.21 0.30
C TYR A 412 -1.87 -37.88 1.60
N ALA A 413 -1.66 -39.19 1.70
CA ALA A 413 -1.94 -39.96 2.90
C ALA A 413 -0.78 -39.95 3.88
N ARG A 414 -1.12 -40.23 5.14
CA ARG A 414 -0.21 -40.35 6.28
C ARG A 414 0.96 -41.30 6.07
N ASN A 415 0.79 -42.34 5.25
CA ASN A 415 1.81 -43.33 4.95
C ASN A 415 2.73 -42.95 3.77
N GLY A 416 2.57 -41.77 3.20
CA GLY A 416 3.40 -41.31 2.09
C GLY A 416 2.83 -41.59 0.68
N MET A 417 1.65 -42.22 0.61
CA MET A 417 0.99 -42.58 -0.63
C MET A 417 0.03 -41.49 -1.11
N MET A 418 -0.12 -41.36 -2.43
CA MET A 418 -1.19 -40.57 -3.03
C MET A 418 -2.46 -41.43 -3.05
N LEU A 419 -3.55 -40.91 -2.47
CA LEU A 419 -4.86 -41.56 -2.48
C LEU A 419 -5.81 -40.80 -3.41
N PRO A 420 -6.56 -41.49 -4.27
CA PRO A 420 -7.58 -40.86 -5.08
C PRO A 420 -8.69 -40.29 -4.19
N VAL A 421 -9.24 -39.15 -4.61
CA VAL A 421 -10.36 -38.46 -3.97
C VAL A 421 -11.33 -38.05 -5.07
N GLU A 422 -12.62 -38.31 -4.85
CA GLU A 422 -13.64 -37.89 -5.81
C GLU A 422 -13.81 -36.37 -5.84
N LEU A 423 -14.17 -35.86 -7.01
CA LEU A 423 -14.66 -34.49 -7.13
C LEU A 423 -16.00 -34.34 -6.41
N ARG A 424 -16.32 -33.11 -5.99
CA ARG A 424 -17.61 -32.81 -5.41
C ARG A 424 -18.70 -32.90 -6.49
N GLN A 425 -19.70 -33.75 -6.25
CA GLN A 425 -20.84 -33.95 -7.15
C GLN A 425 -22.14 -33.60 -6.42
N PRO A 426 -22.64 -32.36 -6.49
CA PRO A 426 -23.90 -31.99 -5.86
C PRO A 426 -25.06 -32.80 -6.46
N CYS A 427 -25.90 -33.38 -5.62
CA CYS A 427 -27.02 -34.23 -6.02
C CYS A 427 -27.94 -33.56 -7.07
N THR A 428 -28.13 -32.24 -6.94
CA THR A 428 -28.96 -31.42 -7.83
C THR A 428 -28.57 -31.51 -9.31
N TYR A 429 -27.26 -31.60 -9.61
CA TYR A 429 -26.78 -31.72 -10.99
C TYR A 429 -26.78 -33.17 -11.46
N ARG A 430 -26.37 -34.09 -10.58
CA ARG A 430 -26.28 -35.52 -10.89
C ARG A 430 -27.64 -36.13 -11.25
N GLU A 431 -28.71 -35.73 -10.57
CA GLU A 431 -30.07 -36.24 -10.85
C GLU A 431 -30.69 -35.59 -12.10
N ARG A 432 -30.40 -34.31 -12.33
CA ARG A 432 -31.02 -33.53 -13.41
C ARG A 432 -30.30 -33.66 -14.75
N PHE A 433 -29.00 -33.94 -14.73
CA PHE A 433 -28.13 -34.04 -15.90
C PHE A 433 -27.23 -35.28 -15.76
N PRO A 434 -27.73 -36.47 -16.12
CA PRO A 434 -26.99 -37.73 -15.97
C PRO A 434 -25.66 -37.77 -16.75
N ASP A 435 -25.60 -37.06 -17.88
CA ASP A 435 -24.43 -36.97 -18.75
C ASP A 435 -23.47 -35.83 -18.37
N ALA A 436 -23.70 -35.18 -17.21
CA ALA A 436 -22.84 -34.11 -16.74
C ALA A 436 -21.42 -34.60 -16.45
N GLN A 437 -20.44 -33.86 -16.96
CA GLN A 437 -19.02 -34.12 -16.75
C GLN A 437 -18.50 -33.22 -15.64
N TYR A 438 -17.67 -33.80 -14.77
CA TYR A 438 -17.06 -33.08 -13.65
C TYR A 438 -15.57 -32.92 -13.90
N GLY A 439 -15.02 -31.83 -13.41
CA GLY A 439 -13.60 -31.54 -13.60
C GLY A 439 -13.17 -30.29 -12.87
N VAL A 440 -12.25 -29.56 -13.49
CA VAL A 440 -11.65 -28.36 -12.91
C VAL A 440 -11.59 -27.24 -13.95
N ALA A 441 -11.85 -26.02 -13.50
CA ALA A 441 -11.50 -24.81 -14.24
C ALA A 441 -10.24 -24.20 -13.62
N HIS A 442 -9.26 -23.89 -14.46
CA HIS A 442 -8.00 -23.27 -14.06
C HIS A 442 -7.90 -21.90 -14.71
N ALA A 443 -7.63 -20.86 -13.93
CA ALA A 443 -7.52 -19.51 -14.48
C ALA A 443 -6.32 -19.40 -15.41
N ARG A 444 -6.48 -18.66 -16.50
CA ARG A 444 -5.41 -18.44 -17.50
C ARG A 444 -4.34 -17.47 -17.01
N VAL A 445 -4.67 -16.67 -16.00
CA VAL A 445 -3.82 -15.61 -15.44
C VAL A 445 -3.64 -15.87 -13.95
N SER A 446 -2.39 -15.78 -13.49
CA SER A 446 -2.07 -15.85 -12.06
C SER A 446 -2.43 -14.54 -11.37
N PHE A 447 -2.87 -14.61 -10.11
CA PHE A 447 -3.24 -13.42 -9.33
C PHE A 447 -2.26 -13.13 -8.18
N SER A 448 -1.39 -14.08 -7.86
CA SER A 448 -0.38 -13.93 -6.83
C SER A 448 0.85 -14.79 -7.14
N GLU A 449 2.00 -14.43 -6.58
CA GLU A 449 3.24 -15.19 -6.71
C GLU A 449 4.04 -15.09 -5.42
N GLY A 450 4.81 -16.14 -5.14
CA GLY A 450 5.77 -16.19 -4.05
C GLY A 450 7.18 -16.47 -4.56
N GLY A 451 8.11 -16.70 -3.64
CA GLY A 451 9.51 -16.98 -3.99
C GLY A 451 9.70 -18.22 -4.88
N GLU A 452 8.84 -19.23 -4.74
CA GLU A 452 8.99 -20.52 -5.45
C GLU A 452 7.82 -20.85 -6.38
N ARG A 453 6.66 -20.19 -6.24
CA ARG A 453 5.41 -20.61 -6.87
C ARG A 453 4.55 -19.46 -7.35
N VAL A 454 3.78 -19.75 -8.38
CA VAL A 454 2.76 -18.87 -8.96
C VAL A 454 1.39 -19.42 -8.58
N VAL A 455 0.45 -18.54 -8.29
CA VAL A 455 -0.88 -18.89 -7.78
C VAL A 455 -1.96 -18.42 -8.77
N PHE A 456 -2.79 -19.36 -9.18
CA PHE A 456 -3.91 -19.19 -10.12
C PHE A 456 -5.22 -19.43 -9.38
N GLN A 457 -6.28 -18.73 -9.77
CA GLN A 457 -7.63 -19.08 -9.32
C GLN A 457 -8.02 -20.43 -9.93
N CYS A 458 -8.76 -21.23 -9.17
CA CYS A 458 -9.16 -22.57 -9.57
C CYS A 458 -10.51 -22.92 -8.95
N THR A 459 -11.27 -23.80 -9.61
CA THR A 459 -12.51 -24.33 -9.03
C THR A 459 -12.83 -25.71 -9.60
N GLU A 460 -13.47 -26.55 -8.81
CA GLU A 460 -14.17 -27.71 -9.36
C GLU A 460 -15.38 -27.23 -10.17
N VAL A 461 -15.72 -27.93 -11.25
CA VAL A 461 -16.80 -27.54 -12.16
C VAL A 461 -17.65 -28.71 -12.61
N VAL A 462 -18.86 -28.38 -13.06
CA VAL A 462 -19.76 -29.29 -13.77
C VAL A 462 -20.12 -28.72 -15.14
N SER A 463 -19.99 -29.52 -16.18
CA SER A 463 -20.30 -29.16 -17.57
C SER A 463 -21.29 -30.16 -18.18
N VAL A 464 -22.14 -29.68 -19.07
CA VAL A 464 -23.10 -30.50 -19.84
C VAL A 464 -22.86 -30.41 -21.36
N ASP A 465 -21.80 -29.71 -21.78
CA ASP A 465 -21.51 -29.39 -23.18
C ASP A 465 -20.08 -29.75 -23.60
N GLY A 466 -19.48 -30.75 -22.93
CA GLY A 466 -18.12 -31.20 -23.24
C GLY A 466 -17.01 -30.25 -22.78
N GLY A 467 -17.34 -29.32 -21.89
CA GLY A 467 -16.42 -28.32 -21.35
C GLY A 467 -16.34 -27.03 -22.16
N ALA A 468 -17.29 -26.74 -23.06
CA ALA A 468 -17.37 -25.43 -23.70
C ALA A 468 -17.77 -24.35 -22.66
N THR A 469 -18.69 -24.70 -21.77
CA THR A 469 -19.04 -23.95 -20.57
C THR A 469 -19.13 -24.87 -19.36
N ALA A 470 -18.98 -24.31 -18.15
CA ALA A 470 -19.14 -25.07 -16.93
C ALA A 470 -19.59 -24.19 -15.77
N TYR A 471 -20.38 -24.75 -14.85
CA TYR A 471 -20.75 -24.09 -13.62
C TYR A 471 -19.72 -24.38 -12.54
N ALA A 472 -19.33 -23.34 -11.81
CA ALA A 472 -18.48 -23.45 -10.64
C ALA A 472 -19.18 -24.19 -9.49
N VAL A 473 -18.47 -25.14 -8.85
CA VAL A 473 -19.01 -26.00 -7.78
C VAL A 473 -18.07 -26.05 -6.59
N GLY A 474 -18.59 -25.65 -5.43
CA GLY A 474 -17.89 -25.76 -4.15
C GLY A 474 -17.04 -24.52 -3.82
N PRO A 475 -16.17 -24.63 -2.79
CA PRO A 475 -15.44 -23.47 -2.29
C PRO A 475 -14.43 -22.98 -3.32
N ARG A 476 -14.06 -21.70 -3.19
CA ARG A 476 -13.00 -21.08 -3.99
C ARG A 476 -11.68 -21.82 -3.77
N LEU A 477 -11.00 -22.18 -4.85
CA LEU A 477 -9.72 -22.88 -4.80
C LEU A 477 -8.62 -22.04 -5.45
N VAL A 478 -7.38 -22.38 -5.12
CA VAL A 478 -6.20 -21.85 -5.79
C VAL A 478 -5.34 -23.01 -6.29
N ALA A 479 -4.87 -22.88 -7.53
CA ALA A 479 -3.89 -23.77 -8.11
C ALA A 479 -2.50 -23.13 -8.00
N LYS A 480 -1.52 -23.90 -7.56
CA LYS A 480 -0.13 -23.48 -7.38
C LYS A 480 0.76 -24.26 -8.33
N GLN A 481 1.64 -23.55 -9.01
CA GLN A 481 2.60 -24.13 -9.94
C GLN A 481 4.01 -23.59 -9.64
N SER A 482 5.04 -24.34 -10.02
CA SER A 482 6.42 -23.87 -9.89
C SER A 482 6.64 -22.57 -10.69
N ARG A 483 7.39 -21.63 -10.10
CA ARG A 483 7.86 -20.42 -10.79
C ARG A 483 9.03 -20.68 -11.74
N HIS A 484 9.75 -21.78 -11.50
CA HIS A 484 10.91 -22.20 -12.28
C HIS A 484 10.48 -23.18 -13.36
N GLU A 485 10.87 -22.89 -14.60
CA GLU A 485 10.51 -23.66 -15.79
C GLU A 485 10.96 -25.13 -15.67
N GLU A 486 12.16 -25.35 -15.13
CA GLU A 486 12.77 -26.67 -14.97
C GLU A 486 12.02 -27.57 -13.97
N SER A 487 11.21 -26.97 -13.09
CA SER A 487 10.45 -27.68 -12.05
C SER A 487 8.95 -27.68 -12.31
N LEU A 488 8.50 -27.12 -13.44
CA LEU A 488 7.09 -27.00 -13.79
C LEU A 488 6.40 -28.38 -13.94
N TYR A 489 7.16 -29.38 -14.40
CA TYR A 489 6.69 -30.75 -14.64
C TYR A 489 7.28 -31.77 -13.67
N ASP A 490 8.04 -31.33 -12.66
CA ASP A 490 8.60 -32.25 -11.67
C ASP A 490 7.50 -32.72 -10.71
N ARG A 491 6.95 -33.92 -10.98
CA ARG A 491 5.96 -34.58 -10.09
C ARG A 491 6.48 -34.73 -8.66
N LYS A 492 7.80 -34.77 -8.46
CA LYS A 492 8.43 -34.81 -7.14
C LYS A 492 8.25 -33.50 -6.37
N PHE A 493 8.15 -32.35 -7.06
CA PHE A 493 7.90 -31.05 -6.45
C PHE A 493 6.53 -31.02 -5.77
N ASN A 494 5.46 -31.29 -6.52
CA ASN A 494 4.08 -31.34 -5.99
C ASN A 494 3.95 -32.35 -4.85
N ARG A 495 4.53 -33.53 -5.01
CA ARG A 495 4.52 -34.58 -3.99
C ARG A 495 5.25 -34.16 -2.71
N THR A 496 6.38 -33.48 -2.84
CA THR A 496 7.17 -32.99 -1.69
C THR A 496 6.38 -31.96 -0.90
N PHE A 497 5.74 -31.03 -1.60
CA PHE A 497 4.92 -30.01 -0.97
C PHE A 497 3.71 -30.62 -0.24
N CYS A 498 2.94 -31.47 -0.91
CA CYS A 498 1.78 -32.11 -0.29
C CYS A 498 2.13 -32.93 0.95
N ARG A 499 3.28 -33.62 0.91
CA ARG A 499 3.82 -34.33 2.06
C ARG A 499 4.11 -33.37 3.21
N MET A 500 4.84 -32.27 2.95
CA MET A 500 5.20 -31.30 3.99
C MET A 500 3.98 -30.69 4.67
N GLN A 501 2.98 -30.26 3.88
CA GLN A 501 1.78 -29.64 4.44
C GLN A 501 0.95 -30.63 5.25
N SER A 502 0.82 -31.88 4.79
CA SER A 502 0.17 -32.96 5.54
C SER A 502 0.91 -33.27 6.85
N GLU A 503 2.25 -33.32 6.81
CA GLU A 503 3.07 -33.55 8.00
C GLU A 503 2.96 -32.40 9.02
N ALA A 504 2.92 -31.15 8.55
CA ALA A 504 2.67 -29.99 9.40
C ALA A 504 1.27 -30.03 10.02
N ALA A 505 0.24 -30.46 9.26
CA ALA A 505 -1.12 -30.65 9.75
C ALA A 505 -1.20 -31.69 10.89
N GLU A 506 -0.43 -32.78 10.81
CA GLU A 506 -0.37 -33.78 11.89
C GLU A 506 0.24 -33.21 13.18
N LEU A 507 1.31 -32.43 13.05
CA LEU A 507 1.95 -31.75 14.17
C LEU A 507 1.03 -30.68 14.76
N ALA A 508 0.27 -29.96 13.93
CA ALA A 508 -0.74 -29.01 14.38
C ALA A 508 -1.87 -29.70 15.16
N ALA A 509 -2.34 -30.87 14.70
CA ALA A 509 -3.33 -31.65 15.44
C ALA A 509 -2.79 -32.13 16.80
N LEU A 510 -1.51 -32.49 16.90
CA LEU A 510 -0.86 -32.81 18.18
C LEU A 510 -0.75 -31.58 19.08
N PHE A 511 -0.39 -30.43 18.53
CA PHE A 511 -0.32 -29.15 19.25
C PHE A 511 -1.68 -28.76 19.82
N ASN A 512 -2.73 -28.76 19.00
CA ASN A 512 -4.08 -28.40 19.42
C ASN A 512 -4.59 -29.32 20.54
N ARG A 513 -4.32 -30.63 20.45
CA ARG A 513 -4.66 -31.59 21.51
C ARG A 513 -3.93 -31.30 22.81
N ARG A 514 -2.64 -30.91 22.75
CA ARG A 514 -1.85 -30.59 23.95
C ARG A 514 -2.23 -29.24 24.55
N LEU A 515 -2.56 -28.26 23.71
CA LEU A 515 -2.97 -26.92 24.15
C LEU A 515 -4.38 -26.92 24.75
N GLY A 516 -5.32 -27.69 24.19
CA GLY A 516 -6.65 -27.89 24.78
C GLY A 516 -7.52 -26.63 24.88
N ARG A 517 -7.17 -25.55 24.15
CA ARG A 517 -7.91 -24.28 24.14
C ARG A 517 -8.94 -24.20 23.02
N GLY A 518 -9.80 -23.17 23.10
CA GLY A 518 -10.87 -22.93 22.13
C GLY A 518 -10.39 -22.62 20.70
N PRO A 519 -11.30 -22.54 19.73
CA PRO A 519 -10.98 -22.50 18.29
C PRO A 519 -9.98 -21.41 17.88
N ALA A 520 -10.08 -20.21 18.46
CA ALA A 520 -9.18 -19.08 18.19
C ALA A 520 -7.69 -19.36 18.44
N TRP A 521 -7.37 -20.40 19.23
CA TRP A 521 -6.01 -20.80 19.61
C TRP A 521 -5.48 -21.97 18.79
N GLN A 522 -6.32 -22.56 17.93
CA GLN A 522 -5.99 -23.76 17.20
C GLN A 522 -5.26 -23.42 15.90
N VAL A 523 -4.35 -24.31 15.51
CA VAL A 523 -3.58 -24.23 14.28
C VAL A 523 -4.07 -25.32 13.33
N TYR A 524 -4.37 -24.93 12.09
CA TYR A 524 -4.76 -25.84 11.02
C TYR A 524 -3.93 -25.53 9.79
N PHE A 525 -3.55 -26.58 9.06
CA PHE A 525 -2.97 -26.42 7.72
C PHE A 525 -4.01 -26.83 6.69
N LEU A 526 -4.15 -26.04 5.63
CA LEU A 526 -5.08 -26.37 4.56
C LEU A 526 -4.78 -27.75 3.96
N PRO A 527 -5.80 -28.53 3.61
CA PRO A 527 -5.61 -29.73 2.81
C PRO A 527 -5.21 -29.35 1.38
N CYS A 528 -4.14 -29.95 0.91
CA CYS A 528 -3.66 -29.82 -0.46
C CYS A 528 -3.97 -31.09 -1.26
N HIS A 529 -4.32 -30.89 -2.53
CA HIS A 529 -4.62 -31.94 -3.49
C HIS A 529 -3.73 -31.78 -4.71
N VAL A 530 -3.49 -32.89 -5.42
CA VAL A 530 -2.85 -32.86 -6.75
C VAL A 530 -3.91 -33.26 -7.75
N TYR A 531 -4.17 -32.37 -8.71
CA TYR A 531 -5.08 -32.64 -9.81
C TYR A 531 -4.23 -32.95 -11.05
N THR A 532 -4.61 -34.00 -11.76
CA THR A 532 -3.98 -34.40 -13.01
C THR A 532 -4.92 -34.04 -14.15
N ILE A 533 -4.47 -33.15 -15.03
CA ILE A 533 -5.21 -32.67 -16.20
C ILE A 533 -4.44 -33.01 -17.47
N VAL A 534 -5.15 -33.11 -18.59
CA VAL A 534 -4.55 -33.21 -19.93
C VAL A 534 -4.73 -31.86 -20.60
N ASP A 535 -3.61 -31.22 -20.94
CA ASP A 535 -3.57 -29.91 -21.58
C ASP A 535 -2.98 -30.04 -22.99
N ASP A 536 -3.84 -29.85 -23.98
CA ASP A 536 -3.49 -29.98 -25.39
C ASP A 536 -2.95 -28.67 -25.99
N TYR A 537 -3.05 -27.55 -25.27
CA TYR A 537 -2.72 -26.21 -25.75
C TYR A 537 -1.29 -25.80 -25.38
N TYR A 538 -0.90 -26.09 -24.14
CA TYR A 538 0.43 -25.82 -23.62
C TYR A 538 1.27 -27.12 -23.69
N THR A 539 1.51 -27.63 -24.91
CA THR A 539 2.26 -28.88 -25.15
C THR A 539 3.72 -28.74 -24.72
N TYR A 540 4.02 -29.07 -23.46
CA TYR A 540 5.36 -28.96 -22.88
C TYR A 540 5.76 -30.17 -22.01
N ALA A 541 4.88 -31.17 -21.88
CA ALA A 541 5.16 -32.48 -21.27
C ALA A 541 5.07 -33.59 -22.34
N GLU A 542 5.83 -34.68 -22.18
CA GLU A 542 5.95 -35.78 -23.17
C GLU A 542 4.60 -36.45 -23.56
N ASP A 543 3.55 -36.26 -22.76
CA ASP A 543 2.21 -36.83 -22.94
C ASP A 543 1.06 -35.80 -22.82
N GLY A 544 1.36 -34.49 -22.70
CA GLY A 544 0.37 -33.44 -22.47
C GLY A 544 -0.28 -33.50 -21.07
N VAL A 545 0.24 -34.31 -20.14
CA VAL A 545 -0.31 -34.43 -18.79
C VAL A 545 0.36 -33.45 -17.84
N MET A 546 -0.45 -32.69 -17.10
CA MET A 546 0.01 -31.73 -16.11
C MET A 546 -0.54 -32.06 -14.71
N GLU A 547 0.32 -31.95 -13.70
CA GLU A 547 -0.09 -32.00 -12.30
C GLU A 547 -0.10 -30.60 -11.69
N ILE A 548 -1.26 -30.17 -11.18
CA ILE A 548 -1.41 -28.90 -10.46
C ILE A 548 -1.69 -29.15 -8.98
N LEU A 549 -1.10 -28.33 -8.13
CA LEU A 549 -1.29 -28.37 -6.68
C LEU A 549 -2.45 -27.47 -6.30
N VAL A 550 -3.51 -28.01 -5.70
CA VAL A 550 -4.75 -27.29 -5.42
C VAL A 550 -5.04 -27.26 -3.92
N GLU A 551 -5.36 -26.08 -3.39
CA GLU A 551 -5.84 -25.87 -2.02
C GLU A 551 -7.00 -24.88 -1.99
N GLN A 552 -7.69 -24.76 -0.86
CA GLN A 552 -8.76 -23.78 -0.70
C GLN A 552 -8.20 -22.35 -0.65
N GLU A 553 -8.89 -21.40 -1.27
CA GLU A 553 -8.55 -19.98 -1.16
C GLU A 553 -8.81 -19.48 0.28
N LEU A 554 -7.85 -18.75 0.85
CA LEU A 554 -8.00 -18.17 2.17
C LEU A 554 -8.66 -16.79 2.10
N GLU A 555 -9.78 -16.65 2.81
CA GLU A 555 -10.45 -15.36 2.95
C GLU A 555 -9.94 -14.61 4.18
N GLY A 556 -9.46 -13.38 3.98
CA GLY A 556 -9.06 -12.49 5.07
C GLY A 556 -7.66 -11.91 4.92
N ARG A 557 -7.15 -11.33 6.00
CA ARG A 557 -5.81 -10.73 6.01
C ARG A 557 -4.76 -11.83 6.05
N TYR A 558 -4.05 -12.03 4.95
CA TYR A 558 -2.91 -12.92 4.90
C TYR A 558 -1.73 -12.35 5.70
N ILE A 559 -1.19 -13.12 6.64
CA ILE A 559 -0.11 -12.73 7.56
C ILE A 559 0.97 -13.80 7.53
N LYS A 560 2.23 -13.38 7.63
CA LYS A 560 3.40 -14.24 7.84
C LYS A 560 3.96 -14.00 9.25
N TRP A 561 3.79 -14.98 10.14
CA TRP A 561 4.16 -14.87 11.56
C TRP A 561 5.61 -15.23 11.84
N ASN A 562 6.23 -16.09 11.04
CA ASN A 562 7.67 -16.27 11.02
C ASN A 562 8.14 -16.70 9.63
N ASN A 563 9.45 -16.66 9.39
CA ASN A 563 10.04 -17.15 8.14
C ASN A 563 10.95 -18.37 8.36
N ASN A 564 11.41 -18.97 7.27
CA ASN A 564 12.34 -20.11 7.30
C ASN A 564 13.82 -19.74 7.63
N ALA A 565 14.08 -18.53 8.10
CA ALA A 565 15.42 -17.97 8.32
C ALA A 565 15.60 -17.30 9.69
N GLY A 566 14.64 -17.47 10.62
CA GLY A 566 14.70 -16.94 11.98
C GLY A 566 14.05 -15.56 12.16
N GLY A 567 13.40 -15.00 11.14
CA GLY A 567 12.61 -13.78 11.31
C GLY A 567 11.26 -14.06 11.97
N VAL A 568 10.87 -13.20 12.92
CA VAL A 568 9.61 -13.25 13.68
C VAL A 568 8.77 -12.03 13.32
N GLY A 569 7.52 -12.25 12.88
CA GLY A 569 6.62 -11.18 12.48
C GLY A 569 6.29 -10.26 13.66
N GLN A 570 6.39 -8.95 13.48
CA GLN A 570 6.08 -7.95 14.51
C GLN A 570 4.58 -7.60 14.59
N LEU A 571 3.75 -8.27 13.78
CA LEU A 571 2.33 -7.96 13.64
C LEU A 571 1.52 -8.61 14.77
N ARG A 572 0.92 -7.78 15.63
CA ARG A 572 -0.04 -8.21 16.66
C ARG A 572 -1.46 -8.25 16.09
N LEU A 573 -2.19 -9.33 16.37
CA LEU A 573 -3.60 -9.49 16.03
C LEU A 573 -4.41 -8.43 16.81
N GLY A 574 -4.93 -7.42 16.10
CA GLY A 574 -5.70 -6.31 16.66
C GLY A 574 -4.96 -4.97 16.80
N GLY A 575 -3.68 -4.87 16.41
CA GLY A 575 -2.92 -3.61 16.41
C GLY A 575 -2.78 -2.93 15.03
N ASP A 576 -2.83 -1.59 14.98
CA ASP A 576 -2.68 -0.75 13.77
C ASP A 576 -1.22 -0.62 13.27
N SER A 577 -0.36 -1.62 13.56
CA SER A 577 1.07 -1.61 13.22
C SER A 577 1.36 -2.43 11.96
N THR A 578 2.02 -1.81 10.98
CA THR A 578 2.28 -2.37 9.63
C THR A 578 3.76 -2.69 9.40
N THR A 579 4.34 -3.58 10.19
CA THR A 579 5.63 -4.20 9.87
C THR A 579 5.44 -5.68 9.58
N ALA A 580 4.97 -5.98 8.36
CA ALA A 580 4.92 -7.34 7.83
C ALA A 580 6.34 -7.80 7.47
N LEU A 581 6.67 -9.04 7.81
CA LEU A 581 7.98 -9.61 7.55
C LEU A 581 8.16 -9.82 6.03
N GLY A 582 8.92 -8.93 5.39
CA GLY A 582 9.10 -8.86 3.94
C GLY A 582 9.80 -7.59 3.46
N ALA A 583 9.90 -6.56 4.32
CA ALA A 583 10.81 -5.43 4.10
C ALA A 583 12.23 -5.78 4.58
N ILE A 584 13.21 -5.45 3.75
CA ILE A 584 14.65 -5.58 4.01
C ILE A 584 14.95 -4.86 5.33
N ALA A 585 15.40 -5.60 6.34
CA ALA A 585 15.89 -5.02 7.60
C ALA A 585 17.39 -4.76 7.46
N GLU A 586 17.79 -3.51 7.57
CA GLU A 586 19.13 -3.17 8.02
C GLU A 586 19.10 -3.03 9.54
N ASP A 587 20.14 -3.58 10.17
CA ASP A 587 20.30 -3.73 11.62
C ASP A 587 20.35 -2.38 12.34
N GLU A 588 19.42 -2.12 13.27
CA GLU A 588 19.64 -1.19 14.36
C GLU A 588 19.48 -1.92 15.69
N LYS A 589 20.63 -2.17 16.34
CA LYS A 589 20.71 -2.53 17.76
C LYS A 589 20.49 -1.25 18.56
N ASP A 590 19.46 -1.22 19.39
CA ASP A 590 19.46 -0.32 20.55
C ASP A 590 18.95 -1.05 21.80
N ALA A 591 19.83 -1.09 22.80
CA ALA A 591 19.63 -1.79 24.06
C ALA A 591 19.08 -0.80 25.09
N GLY A 592 17.75 -0.77 25.25
CA GLY A 592 17.07 -0.05 26.32
C GLY A 592 16.76 -0.97 27.50
N ALA A 593 17.40 -0.75 28.64
CA ALA A 593 17.16 -1.47 29.89
C ALA A 593 15.71 -1.27 30.38
N ALA A 594 14.96 -2.36 30.56
CA ALA A 594 13.61 -2.35 31.11
C ALA A 594 13.64 -2.64 32.61
N SER A 595 12.94 -1.82 33.39
CA SER A 595 12.73 -1.98 34.83
C SER A 595 11.84 -3.20 35.11
N GLU A 596 12.31 -4.07 35.99
CA GLU A 596 11.62 -5.27 36.46
C GLU A 596 10.39 -4.90 37.30
N LYS A 597 9.21 -5.20 36.76
CA LYS A 597 8.01 -5.50 37.54
C LYS A 597 7.39 -6.77 36.96
N GLU A 598 7.41 -7.82 37.75
CA GLU A 598 6.82 -9.13 37.45
C GLU A 598 5.29 -9.00 37.49
N GLU A 599 4.67 -8.66 36.35
CA GLU A 599 3.25 -8.92 36.11
C GLU A 599 3.13 -10.32 35.50
N GLU A 600 2.22 -11.14 36.03
CA GLU A 600 1.97 -12.51 35.55
C GLU A 600 1.68 -12.50 34.04
N GLU A 601 2.63 -13.02 33.25
CA GLU A 601 2.60 -12.97 31.80
C GLU A 601 1.49 -13.90 31.25
N GLN A 602 0.33 -13.33 30.99
CA GLN A 602 -0.83 -14.07 30.48
C GLN A 602 -0.64 -14.40 28.98
N ALA A 603 -0.97 -15.64 28.60
CA ALA A 603 -0.88 -16.08 27.22
C ALA A 603 -1.72 -15.22 26.26
N SER A 604 -1.12 -14.82 25.14
CA SER A 604 -1.76 -14.10 24.04
C SER A 604 -2.04 -15.01 22.84
N ILE A 605 -3.00 -14.65 21.99
CA ILE A 605 -3.24 -15.35 20.72
C ILE A 605 -2.01 -15.20 19.79
N ASP A 606 -1.33 -14.06 19.83
CA ASP A 606 -0.12 -13.79 19.04
C ASP A 606 1.05 -14.75 19.36
N ASP A 607 1.01 -15.41 20.51
CA ASP A 607 2.02 -16.36 20.95
C ASP A 607 1.94 -17.71 20.24
N VAL A 608 0.76 -18.05 19.72
CA VAL A 608 0.44 -19.37 19.17
C VAL A 608 1.40 -19.79 18.05
N PRO A 609 1.69 -18.96 17.02
CA PRO A 609 2.59 -19.37 15.93
C PRO A 609 4.01 -19.69 16.42
N GLN A 610 4.58 -18.87 17.31
CA GLN A 610 5.94 -19.13 17.82
C GLN A 610 5.97 -20.35 18.74
N ALA A 611 4.96 -20.49 19.60
CA ALA A 611 4.82 -21.65 20.47
C ALA A 611 4.61 -22.94 19.66
N PHE A 612 3.88 -22.89 18.55
CA PHE A 612 3.70 -24.03 17.64
C PHE A 612 5.02 -24.45 16.99
N SER A 613 5.77 -23.51 16.40
CA SER A 613 7.10 -23.81 15.83
C SER A 613 8.03 -24.44 16.87
N HIS A 614 8.09 -23.90 18.09
CA HIS A 614 8.86 -24.48 19.19
C HIS A 614 8.35 -25.88 19.59
N PHE A 615 7.04 -26.05 19.73
CA PHE A 615 6.43 -27.33 20.05
C PHE A 615 6.79 -28.42 19.04
N THR A 616 6.80 -28.12 17.74
CA THR A 616 7.15 -29.13 16.72
C THR A 616 8.56 -29.67 16.89
N TRP A 617 9.51 -28.82 17.30
CA TRP A 617 10.86 -29.25 17.63
C TRP A 617 10.92 -30.10 18.89
N ASP A 618 10.20 -29.69 19.94
CA ASP A 618 10.15 -30.41 21.20
C ASP A 618 9.49 -31.79 21.07
N CYS A 619 8.29 -31.85 20.48
CA CYS A 619 7.47 -33.06 20.40
C CYS A 619 8.03 -34.09 19.42
N THR A 620 8.87 -33.67 18.47
CA THR A 620 9.56 -34.58 17.54
C THR A 620 10.93 -35.02 18.05
N GLU A 621 11.27 -34.72 19.31
CA GLU A 621 12.59 -35.01 19.89
C GLU A 621 13.73 -34.41 19.05
N GLU A 622 13.57 -33.14 18.70
CA GLU A 622 14.56 -32.35 17.96
C GLU A 622 14.80 -32.86 16.53
N LYS A 623 13.90 -33.68 15.99
CA LYS A 623 14.04 -34.23 14.63
C LYS A 623 13.58 -33.22 13.57
N LYS A 624 12.56 -32.41 13.86
CA LYS A 624 11.90 -31.55 12.87
C LYS A 624 11.50 -30.21 13.48
N LEU A 625 11.57 -29.14 12.71
CA LEU A 625 11.03 -27.82 13.11
C LEU A 625 10.19 -27.27 11.97
N VAL A 626 8.92 -26.97 12.26
CA VAL A 626 7.98 -26.34 11.32
C VAL A 626 8.07 -24.82 11.48
N CYS A 627 8.24 -24.11 10.37
CA CYS A 627 8.35 -22.66 10.30
C CYS A 627 7.78 -22.15 8.97
N ASP A 628 8.02 -20.88 8.65
CA ASP A 628 7.37 -20.19 7.53
C ASP A 628 5.85 -20.14 7.72
N LEU A 629 5.41 -19.93 8.96
CA LEU A 629 3.99 -19.95 9.32
C LEU A 629 3.29 -18.73 8.72
N GLN A 630 2.40 -18.99 7.76
CA GLN A 630 1.69 -17.97 6.99
C GLN A 630 0.28 -18.43 6.63
N GLY A 631 -0.66 -17.49 6.54
CA GLY A 631 -2.08 -17.78 6.33
C GLY A 631 -2.98 -16.70 6.91
N VAL A 632 -4.18 -17.08 7.33
CA VAL A 632 -5.18 -16.17 7.90
C VAL A 632 -5.53 -16.58 9.33
N TRP A 633 -5.95 -15.61 10.14
CA TRP A 633 -6.49 -15.86 11.47
C TRP A 633 -7.86 -15.22 11.62
N ASN A 634 -8.78 -15.96 12.22
CA ASN A 634 -10.03 -15.41 12.74
C ASN A 634 -10.44 -16.13 14.04
N ALA A 635 -11.41 -15.58 14.77
CA ALA A 635 -11.79 -16.11 16.07
C ALA A 635 -12.54 -17.46 16.01
N SER A 636 -13.21 -17.77 14.89
CA SER A 636 -14.02 -18.99 14.72
C SER A 636 -13.20 -20.19 14.29
N ASP A 637 -12.25 -19.99 13.38
CA ASP A 637 -11.47 -21.04 12.71
C ASP A 637 -10.02 -21.11 13.23
N GLY A 638 -9.58 -20.13 14.00
CA GLY A 638 -8.21 -20.05 14.48
C GLY A 638 -7.21 -19.71 13.37
N PHE A 639 -5.99 -20.23 13.48
CA PHE A 639 -4.93 -20.04 12.50
C PHE A 639 -5.09 -21.04 11.35
N THR A 640 -5.56 -20.57 10.21
CA THR A 640 -5.63 -21.37 8.98
C THR A 640 -4.43 -21.06 8.11
N LEU A 641 -3.45 -21.97 8.15
CA LEU A 641 -2.12 -21.81 7.59
C LEU A 641 -1.94 -22.59 6.29
N THR A 642 -0.99 -22.14 5.48
CA THR A 642 -0.56 -22.80 4.25
C THR A 642 0.93 -22.63 4.06
N ASP A 643 1.50 -23.37 3.11
CA ASP A 643 2.89 -23.22 2.69
C ASP A 643 3.97 -23.31 3.79
N PRO A 644 3.92 -24.30 4.71
CA PRO A 644 4.94 -24.43 5.74
C PRO A 644 6.29 -24.89 5.16
N VAL A 645 7.36 -24.56 5.88
CA VAL A 645 8.68 -25.16 5.70
C VAL A 645 9.00 -26.05 6.89
N ILE A 646 9.48 -27.27 6.61
CA ILE A 646 9.99 -28.19 7.63
C ILE A 646 11.51 -28.29 7.51
N HIS A 647 12.22 -27.89 8.56
CA HIS A 647 13.65 -28.19 8.71
C HIS A 647 13.82 -29.58 9.33
N TYR A 648 14.45 -30.51 8.61
CA TYR A 648 14.82 -31.82 9.18
C TYR A 648 16.16 -31.68 9.90
N VAL A 649 16.09 -31.51 11.22
CA VAL A 649 17.22 -31.14 12.09
C VAL A 649 18.19 -32.31 12.28
N ARG A 650 17.65 -33.54 12.35
CA ARG A 650 18.43 -34.78 12.42
C ARG A 650 18.21 -35.60 11.14
N GLY A 651 19.30 -35.95 10.46
CA GLY A 651 19.29 -36.72 9.21
C GLY A 651 19.57 -35.86 7.96
N SER A 652 19.34 -36.44 6.79
CA SER A 652 19.48 -35.75 5.50
C SER A 652 18.30 -34.80 5.25
N ARG A 653 18.58 -33.67 4.60
CA ARG A 653 17.57 -32.73 4.12
C ARG A 653 16.61 -33.42 3.16
N ARG A 654 15.31 -33.12 3.26
CA ARG A 654 14.26 -33.82 2.48
C ARG A 654 13.36 -32.91 1.64
N ASN A 655 13.47 -31.59 1.80
CA ASN A 655 12.57 -30.63 1.13
C ASN A 655 13.32 -29.61 0.25
N GLY A 656 14.43 -30.01 -0.36
CA GLY A 656 15.17 -29.13 -1.28
C GLY A 656 15.81 -27.92 -0.58
N ALA A 657 15.80 -26.76 -1.24
CA ALA A 657 16.53 -25.56 -0.83
C ALA A 657 15.94 -24.86 0.41
N THR A 658 14.65 -25.06 0.71
CA THR A 658 13.98 -24.43 1.86
C THR A 658 14.31 -25.11 3.18
N ASP A 659 14.65 -26.40 3.16
CA ASP A 659 15.11 -27.16 4.32
C ASP A 659 16.59 -26.87 4.61
N LYS A 660 16.81 -26.00 5.60
CA LYS A 660 18.13 -25.61 6.07
C LYS A 660 18.62 -26.51 7.22
N GLY A 661 17.88 -27.56 7.57
CA GLY A 661 18.19 -28.51 8.63
C GLY A 661 18.52 -27.84 9.97
N LEU A 662 19.56 -28.34 10.66
CA LEU A 662 20.00 -27.80 11.95
C LEU A 662 20.34 -26.29 11.91
N ALA A 663 20.88 -25.79 10.79
CA ALA A 663 21.18 -24.36 10.66
C ALA A 663 19.91 -23.50 10.66
N GLY A 664 18.84 -23.97 10.00
CA GLY A 664 17.52 -23.34 10.04
C GLY A 664 16.94 -23.31 11.45
N ALA A 665 16.98 -24.44 12.16
CA ALA A 665 16.51 -24.51 13.54
C ALA A 665 17.29 -23.61 14.49
N LYS A 666 18.63 -23.54 14.37
CA LYS A 666 19.45 -22.60 15.15
C LYS A 666 19.06 -21.15 14.91
N LYS A 667 18.79 -20.76 13.66
CA LYS A 667 18.33 -19.40 13.32
C LYS A 667 16.97 -19.08 13.95
N PHE A 668 16.04 -20.03 13.96
CA PHE A 668 14.76 -19.87 14.67
C PHE A 668 14.98 -19.63 16.17
N PHE A 669 15.76 -20.47 16.84
CA PHE A 669 15.97 -20.34 18.28
C PHE A 669 16.84 -19.15 18.70
N ALA A 670 17.60 -18.56 17.77
CA ALA A 670 18.35 -17.33 18.02
C ALA A 670 17.46 -16.11 18.24
N THR A 671 16.25 -16.10 17.67
CA THR A 671 15.28 -15.00 17.79
C THR A 671 14.04 -15.38 18.59
N HIS A 672 13.79 -16.68 18.78
CA HIS A 672 12.68 -17.17 19.59
C HIS A 672 12.87 -16.84 21.07
N THR A 673 11.84 -16.25 21.67
CA THR A 673 11.73 -16.07 23.13
C THR A 673 10.55 -16.90 23.61
N CYS A 674 10.76 -17.77 24.60
CA CYS A 674 9.68 -18.59 25.16
C CYS A 674 8.62 -17.70 25.80
N ASN A 675 7.42 -17.69 25.21
CA ASN A 675 6.25 -17.00 25.73
C ASN A 675 5.48 -17.86 26.76
N ALA A 676 4.37 -17.32 27.27
CA ALA A 676 3.53 -17.99 28.25
C ALA A 676 3.01 -19.35 27.77
N LEU A 677 2.66 -19.49 26.49
CA LEU A 677 2.22 -20.77 25.91
C LEU A 677 3.35 -21.81 25.87
N CYS A 678 4.58 -21.42 25.55
CA CYS A 678 5.72 -22.34 25.62
C CYS A 678 5.92 -22.92 27.02
N ARG A 679 5.70 -22.09 28.06
CA ARG A 679 5.83 -22.49 29.47
C ARG A 679 4.65 -23.34 29.92
N GLU A 680 3.43 -22.97 29.57
CA GLU A 680 2.20 -23.74 29.81
C GLU A 680 2.31 -25.15 29.22
N LEU A 681 2.84 -25.26 28.00
CA LEU A 681 3.05 -26.54 27.34
C LEU A 681 4.26 -27.32 27.87
N GLY A 682 5.10 -26.73 28.73
CA GLY A 682 6.29 -27.36 29.30
C GLY A 682 7.37 -27.69 28.27
N LEU A 683 7.58 -26.83 27.27
CA LEU A 683 8.51 -27.09 26.17
C LEU A 683 9.98 -26.96 26.62
N ARG A 684 10.86 -27.86 26.15
CA ARG A 684 12.30 -27.78 26.44
C ARG A 684 12.93 -26.57 25.75
N ARG A 685 13.90 -25.92 26.40
CA ARG A 685 14.64 -24.79 25.79
C ARG A 685 15.40 -25.24 24.54
N GLY A 686 15.43 -24.36 23.56
CA GLY A 686 16.12 -24.62 22.28
C GLY A 686 17.64 -24.52 22.37
N PRO A 687 18.36 -24.99 21.34
CA PRO A 687 19.81 -24.90 21.25
C PRO A 687 20.30 -23.44 21.30
N GLY A 688 21.15 -23.13 22.29
CA GLY A 688 21.76 -21.80 22.47
C GLY A 688 21.07 -20.89 23.50
N GLN A 689 19.94 -21.29 24.08
CA GLN A 689 19.31 -20.56 25.19
C GLN A 689 19.91 -21.02 26.52
N ALA A 690 20.56 -20.13 27.28
CA ALA A 690 21.21 -20.46 28.55
C ALA A 690 20.20 -21.00 29.58
N ARG A 691 20.65 -21.91 30.47
CA ARG A 691 19.88 -22.33 31.66
C ARG A 691 19.83 -21.15 32.63
N THR A 692 18.67 -20.52 32.83
CA THR A 692 18.45 -19.79 34.09
C THR A 692 18.21 -20.83 35.16
N THR A 693 19.18 -21.00 36.06
CA THR A 693 19.01 -21.71 37.33
C THR A 693 18.02 -20.91 38.16
N ALA A 694 16.79 -21.43 38.32
CA ALA A 694 15.88 -20.92 39.33
C ALA A 694 16.26 -21.56 40.68
N TYR A 695 16.53 -20.70 41.67
CA TYR A 695 16.56 -21.01 43.09
C TYR A 695 15.15 -21.02 43.67
#